data_AF-E9B2E0-F1
#
_entry.id   AF-E9B2E0-F1
#
_cell.length_a   1.000
_cell.length_b   1.000
_cell.length_c   1.000
_cell.angle_alpha   90.00
_cell.angle_beta   90.00
_cell.angle_gamma   90.00
#
_symmetry.space_group_name_H-M   'P 1'
#
loop_
_entity.id
_entity.type
_entity.pdbx_description
1 polymer ?
#
loop_
_entity_poly.entity_id
_entity_poly.type
_entity_poly.pdbx_seq_one_letter_code
_entity_poly.pdbx_strand_id
1 'polypeptide(L)'
;MYAVSVSLGASSSYVAVAPVSSTTGTAAVSDAAPIKVISNSSGHRNTPVVAALTEQELLFGDNALHQYSRQPQKVVPYLFTYAAAAASIADAQHVLGTEAEYAVEPEDATSDLLRVVEAAANQKYNGHCRLTQASSGTRQLGFEYTSESGGELAESFISAEELFIRFLNYVKEHSIDGACGLTTATGGDKAMSSSTKLFLTLVVPRYAFPGATDKAHVAHCGRAVEWLKEAVQSSHLGPVVLNTSVVFSDEAAGIAYDAATQERRVPRVLSTAPHNVLVVDWGAHGLCLSLLCSRGGVLVCPPPHHNVPYRCFTKGSAAVGDGYFAVGTGSGGDALDVALAERVAAQYMTQQRRLFASPSRNFNALLRLNHALPTIGSTEHPATGLLHEAIPSRAMHRLVLLMAEKKVSLNTNPQATSVSVEVEAFYEGMDLIDTQTLTKNKMDNAIRSEWGLLDMFNTAVRTFAEKYKDTWTEGFVDMVLLAGGMCQMPSLTRLLAASIQSPEQRSLFAAAVRVLDSSLMGSGVCADELLSVGGCHHSCRVAGCYMMQRLATSRQSRKSAGKLQAAVAAQAAEAATSVWDALTKDDDGESSDGEDEKPEELMSDPHCGVFLAGNVYLYVGDTTALTCAATQQLPCASLRVLLAHSAALPCRVAIPWSPTSPEARTVLYLFTDAHGPSSTDSAGDLVEVRPVNSAGLVLHAAAALARGEAVGSLCITFTAQAKWNEMSEREVQVSVQLVRVPSVGGADISSLVLTPGVLCSSYGFVLQ
;
A
#
# COMPACT_ATOMS: atom_id res chain seq x y z
N MET A 1 -7.04 -1.71 -22.60
CA MET A 1 -7.33 -2.12 -21.20
C MET A 1 -6.83 -1.01 -20.30
N TYR A 2 -7.33 -0.91 -19.07
CA TYR A 2 -6.85 0.08 -18.11
C TYR A 2 -6.46 -0.58 -16.81
N ALA A 3 -5.40 -0.09 -16.20
CA ALA A 3 -5.06 -0.31 -14.81
C ALA A 3 -5.71 0.81 -14.01
N VAL A 4 -6.48 0.45 -12.99
CA VAL A 4 -7.24 1.36 -12.15
C VAL A 4 -6.90 1.05 -10.70
N SER A 5 -6.81 2.10 -9.90
CA SER A 5 -6.64 2.01 -8.44
C SER A 5 -7.67 2.89 -7.78
N VAL A 6 -8.29 2.38 -6.72
CA VAL A 6 -9.17 3.14 -5.83
C VAL A 6 -8.58 3.04 -4.44
N SER A 7 -7.98 4.14 -3.96
CA SER A 7 -7.47 4.22 -2.60
C SER A 7 -8.58 4.68 -1.66
N LEU A 8 -8.88 3.88 -0.65
CA LEU A 8 -9.95 4.10 0.31
C LEU A 8 -9.38 4.52 1.66
N GLY A 9 -9.29 5.83 1.89
CA GLY A 9 -8.96 6.39 3.20
C GLY A 9 -10.21 6.54 4.07
N ALA A 10 -10.00 6.94 5.33
CA ALA A 10 -11.10 7.26 6.23
C ALA A 10 -11.98 8.42 5.69
N SER A 11 -11.36 9.55 5.34
CA SER A 11 -12.08 10.76 4.92
C SER A 11 -12.24 10.90 3.40
N SER A 12 -11.33 10.31 2.62
CA SER A 12 -11.14 10.61 1.20
C SER A 12 -10.80 9.37 0.40
N SER A 13 -11.31 9.31 -0.83
CA SER A 13 -10.98 8.31 -1.84
C SER A 13 -10.30 8.94 -3.04
N TYR A 14 -9.32 8.25 -3.62
CA TYR A 14 -8.53 8.73 -4.78
C TYR A 14 -8.50 7.67 -5.87
N VAL A 15 -8.76 8.09 -7.11
CA VAL A 15 -8.74 7.22 -8.28
C VAL A 15 -7.51 7.52 -9.12
N ALA A 16 -6.72 6.49 -9.42
CA ALA A 16 -5.60 6.59 -10.35
C ALA A 16 -5.79 5.61 -11.51
N VAL A 17 -5.45 6.06 -12.72
CA VAL A 17 -5.66 5.30 -13.96
C VAL A 17 -4.42 5.37 -14.84
N ALA A 18 -4.09 4.24 -15.47
CA ALA A 18 -3.12 4.15 -16.54
C ALA A 18 -3.64 3.26 -17.69
N PRO A 19 -3.50 3.69 -18.96
CA PRO A 19 -3.82 2.83 -20.09
C PRO A 19 -2.79 1.72 -20.19
N VAL A 20 -3.27 0.49 -20.37
CA VAL A 20 -2.46 -0.70 -20.60
C VAL A 20 -2.44 -0.95 -22.11
N SER A 21 -1.35 -0.57 -22.76
CA SER A 21 -1.15 -0.72 -24.20
C SER A 21 -0.86 -2.16 -24.59
N SER A 22 -1.63 -2.71 -25.53
CA SER A 22 -1.38 -4.00 -26.17
C SER A 22 -0.53 -3.82 -27.42
N THR A 23 0.77 -3.50 -27.29
CA THR A 23 1.65 -3.47 -28.47
C THR A 23 2.09 -4.90 -28.84
N THR A 24 1.47 -5.43 -29.89
CA THR A 24 1.82 -6.70 -30.55
C THR A 24 3.11 -6.63 -31.38
N GLY A 25 4.06 -5.75 -31.06
CA GLY A 25 5.28 -5.59 -31.84
C GLY A 25 6.35 -4.77 -31.12
N THR A 26 7.59 -5.28 -31.18
CA THR A 26 8.89 -4.62 -30.95
C THR A 26 8.86 -3.14 -30.59
N ALA A 27 8.46 -2.81 -29.37
CA ALA A 27 8.71 -1.50 -28.77
C ALA A 27 9.81 -1.67 -27.70
N ALA A 28 10.95 -1.06 -27.98
CA ALA A 28 12.02 -0.87 -27.02
C ALA A 28 11.61 0.20 -26.01
N VAL A 29 12.00 -0.02 -24.75
CA VAL A 29 11.87 0.90 -23.61
C VAL A 29 10.44 1.13 -23.10
N SER A 30 10.32 0.92 -21.78
CA SER A 30 9.16 1.16 -20.93
C SER A 30 8.74 2.64 -20.92
N ASP A 31 8.07 3.11 -21.98
CA ASP A 31 7.12 4.22 -21.86
C ASP A 31 5.83 3.64 -21.27
N ALA A 32 5.88 3.27 -19.98
CA ALA A 32 4.66 3.02 -19.23
C ALA A 32 3.86 4.31 -19.27
N ALA A 33 2.62 4.25 -19.75
CA ALA A 33 1.80 5.45 -19.84
C ALA A 33 1.71 6.10 -18.45
N PRO A 34 1.86 7.44 -18.36
CA PRO A 34 1.94 8.10 -17.07
C PRO A 34 0.66 7.84 -16.29
N ILE A 35 0.82 7.41 -15.05
CA ILE A 35 -0.30 7.24 -14.12
C ILE A 35 -0.89 8.62 -13.86
N LYS A 36 -2.22 8.72 -13.99
CA LYS A 36 -2.96 9.94 -13.74
C LYS A 36 -3.91 9.73 -12.58
N VAL A 37 -3.84 10.60 -11.58
CA VAL A 37 -4.89 10.70 -10.56
C VAL A 37 -6.03 11.52 -11.15
N ILE A 38 -7.22 10.97 -11.09
CA ILE A 38 -8.41 11.45 -11.80
C ILE A 38 -9.24 12.34 -10.88
N SER A 39 -9.71 13.47 -11.41
CA SER A 39 -10.73 14.29 -10.76
C SER A 39 -12.11 13.67 -10.92
N ASN A 40 -12.92 13.73 -9.88
CA ASN A 40 -14.34 13.42 -9.94
C ASN A 40 -15.11 14.45 -10.80
N SER A 41 -16.41 14.24 -10.98
CA SER A 41 -17.28 15.14 -11.74
C SER A 41 -17.36 16.58 -11.19
N SER A 42 -17.03 16.78 -9.91
CA SER A 42 -16.95 18.10 -9.27
C SER A 42 -15.61 18.81 -9.53
N GLY A 43 -14.65 18.14 -10.20
CA GLY A 43 -13.31 18.67 -10.46
C GLY A 43 -12.31 18.43 -9.33
N HIS A 44 -12.66 17.68 -8.30
CA HIS A 44 -11.78 17.37 -7.16
C HIS A 44 -11.08 16.03 -7.37
N ARG A 45 -9.75 15.95 -7.14
CA ARG A 45 -8.96 14.70 -7.24
C ARG A 45 -9.23 13.73 -6.08
N ASN A 46 -9.86 14.22 -5.01
CA ASN A 46 -10.36 13.43 -3.90
C ASN A 46 -11.89 13.39 -3.93
N THR A 47 -12.46 12.24 -3.57
CA THR A 47 -13.90 12.08 -3.33
C THR A 47 -14.13 11.83 -1.84
N PRO A 48 -14.92 12.65 -1.12
CA PRO A 48 -15.23 12.39 0.28
C PRO A 48 -15.87 11.01 0.48
N VAL A 49 -15.40 10.26 1.48
CA VAL A 49 -15.94 8.92 1.82
C VAL A 49 -17.11 9.09 2.78
N VAL A 50 -18.19 9.69 2.25
CA VAL A 50 -19.36 10.13 3.00
C VAL A 50 -20.61 9.83 2.19
N ALA A 51 -21.69 9.43 2.87
CA ALA A 51 -23.02 9.32 2.29
C ALA A 51 -24.04 10.17 3.06
N ALA A 52 -25.10 10.59 2.38
CA ALA A 52 -26.28 11.16 3.03
C ALA A 52 -27.52 10.39 2.63
N LEU A 53 -28.24 9.88 3.64
CA LEU A 53 -29.44 9.08 3.53
C LEU A 53 -30.66 10.01 3.53
N THR A 54 -30.95 10.63 2.38
CA THR A 54 -32.10 11.54 2.26
C THR A 54 -33.39 10.76 1.98
N GLU A 55 -34.53 11.44 2.07
CA GLU A 55 -35.85 10.82 1.85
C GLU A 55 -36.04 10.36 0.40
N GLN A 56 -35.49 11.11 -0.55
CA GLN A 56 -35.72 10.90 -1.98
C GLN A 56 -34.59 10.11 -2.64
N GLU A 57 -33.34 10.38 -2.24
CA GLU A 57 -32.17 9.76 -2.85
C GLU A 57 -30.99 9.58 -1.88
N LEU A 58 -30.08 8.69 -2.24
CA LEU A 58 -28.79 8.56 -1.57
C LEU A 58 -27.77 9.46 -2.25
N LEU A 59 -27.15 10.35 -1.48
CA LEU A 59 -26.07 11.21 -1.96
C LEU A 59 -24.73 10.65 -1.50
N PHE A 60 -23.69 10.88 -2.29
CA PHE A 60 -22.31 10.53 -1.97
C PHE A 60 -21.36 11.71 -2.22
N GLY A 61 -20.14 11.62 -1.68
CA GLY A 61 -19.09 12.60 -1.95
C GLY A 61 -19.42 14.00 -1.43
N ASP A 62 -19.11 15.01 -2.22
CA ASP A 62 -19.31 16.42 -1.87
C ASP A 62 -20.78 16.74 -1.58
N ASN A 63 -21.71 16.15 -2.36
CA ASN A 63 -23.15 16.36 -2.20
C ASN A 63 -23.65 15.85 -0.84
N ALA A 64 -23.16 14.69 -0.40
CA ALA A 64 -23.44 14.17 0.93
C ALA A 64 -22.85 15.05 2.02
N LEU A 65 -21.60 15.47 1.85
CA LEU A 65 -20.90 16.31 2.83
C LEU A 65 -21.61 17.65 3.06
N HIS A 66 -22.17 18.26 2.01
CA HIS A 66 -22.95 19.50 2.12
C HIS A 66 -24.20 19.36 3.01
N GLN A 67 -24.78 18.16 3.12
CA GLN A 67 -25.94 17.92 3.98
C GLN A 67 -25.59 17.95 5.47
N TYR A 68 -24.33 17.67 5.84
CA TYR A 68 -23.92 17.52 7.24
C TYR A 68 -24.24 18.74 8.10
N SER A 69 -24.07 19.94 7.56
CA SER A 69 -24.36 21.17 8.31
C SER A 69 -25.86 21.35 8.63
N ARG A 70 -26.76 20.80 7.81
CA ARG A 70 -28.21 21.01 7.91
C ARG A 70 -28.93 19.83 8.54
N GLN A 71 -28.53 18.61 8.19
CA GLN A 71 -29.14 17.35 8.58
C GLN A 71 -28.04 16.36 8.96
N PRO A 72 -27.25 16.63 10.02
CA PRO A 72 -26.15 15.75 10.42
C PRO A 72 -26.62 14.32 10.66
N GLN A 73 -27.82 14.13 11.22
CA GLN A 73 -28.41 12.84 11.54
C GLN A 73 -28.69 11.95 10.32
N LYS A 74 -28.64 12.51 9.10
CA LYS A 74 -28.78 11.76 7.84
C LYS A 74 -27.44 11.48 7.17
N VAL A 75 -26.32 11.96 7.71
CA VAL A 75 -25.00 11.84 7.09
C VAL A 75 -24.19 10.74 7.77
N VAL A 76 -23.66 9.82 6.97
CA VAL A 76 -22.75 8.76 7.36
C VAL A 76 -21.32 9.17 6.95
N PRO A 77 -20.50 9.71 7.87
CA PRO A 77 -19.08 9.96 7.61
C PRO A 77 -18.29 8.65 7.62
N TYR A 78 -17.08 8.66 7.08
CA TYR A 78 -16.14 7.52 7.14
C TYR A 78 -16.73 6.18 6.71
N LEU A 79 -17.57 6.24 5.68
CA LEU A 79 -18.40 5.13 5.19
C LEU A 79 -17.62 3.83 5.02
N PHE A 80 -16.42 3.89 4.43
CA PHE A 80 -15.57 2.72 4.24
C PHE A 80 -15.14 2.07 5.56
N THR A 81 -14.70 2.86 6.55
CA THR A 81 -14.24 2.30 7.83
C THR A 81 -15.40 1.77 8.69
N TYR A 82 -16.61 2.32 8.53
CA TYR A 82 -17.81 1.70 9.11
C TYR A 82 -18.15 0.37 8.44
N ALA A 83 -18.04 0.26 7.11
CA ALA A 83 -18.22 -1.00 6.40
C ALA A 83 -17.18 -2.05 6.82
N ALA A 84 -15.90 -1.65 6.94
CA ALA A 84 -14.84 -2.54 7.44
C ALA A 84 -15.08 -3.00 8.89
N ALA A 85 -15.55 -2.11 9.77
CA ALA A 85 -15.93 -2.46 11.13
C ALA A 85 -17.11 -3.45 11.16
N ALA A 86 -18.14 -3.21 10.34
CA ALA A 86 -19.29 -4.10 10.23
C ALA A 86 -18.89 -5.50 9.72
N ALA A 87 -18.05 -5.56 8.67
CA ALA A 87 -17.52 -6.82 8.13
C ALA A 87 -16.67 -7.58 9.17
N SER A 88 -15.81 -6.87 9.91
CA SER A 88 -15.01 -7.47 10.99
C SER A 88 -15.87 -8.08 12.10
N ILE A 89 -16.98 -7.43 12.46
CA ILE A 89 -17.93 -7.95 13.46
C ILE A 89 -18.67 -9.17 12.91
N ALA A 90 -19.11 -9.13 11.65
CA ALA A 90 -19.79 -10.24 11.01
C ALA A 90 -18.90 -11.49 10.91
N ASP A 91 -17.62 -11.33 10.57
CA ASP A 91 -16.66 -12.43 10.48
C ASP A 91 -16.40 -13.07 11.86
N ALA A 92 -16.19 -12.26 12.91
CA ALA A 92 -16.04 -12.75 14.28
C ALA A 92 -17.27 -13.52 14.78
N GLN A 93 -18.47 -13.09 14.40
CA GLN A 93 -19.71 -13.79 14.74
C GLN A 93 -19.85 -15.12 14.00
N HIS A 94 -19.38 -15.20 12.75
CA HIS A 94 -19.37 -16.44 11.98
C HIS A 94 -18.48 -17.51 12.62
N VAL A 95 -17.31 -17.12 13.15
CA VAL A 95 -16.37 -18.04 13.83
C VAL A 95 -16.96 -18.59 15.13
N LEU A 96 -17.60 -17.73 15.95
CA LEU A 96 -18.23 -18.13 17.21
C LEU A 96 -19.48 -19.00 17.02
N GLY A 97 -20.24 -18.78 15.94
CA GLY A 97 -21.45 -19.55 15.61
C GLY A 97 -21.16 -21.03 15.28
N THR A 98 -19.93 -21.36 14.89
CA THR A 98 -19.49 -22.74 14.64
C THR A 98 -19.09 -23.52 15.90
N GLU A 99 -18.83 -22.85 17.04
CA GLU A 99 -18.32 -23.50 18.25
C GLU A 99 -19.28 -23.51 19.46
N ALA A 100 -20.43 -22.82 19.40
CA ALA A 100 -21.27 -22.60 20.59
C ALA A 100 -22.77 -22.96 20.40
N GLU A 101 -23.12 -24.23 20.59
CA GLU A 101 -24.48 -24.60 21.04
C GLU A 101 -24.69 -24.37 22.56
N TYR A 102 -23.64 -24.02 23.34
CA TYR A 102 -23.73 -23.86 24.79
C TYR A 102 -22.78 -22.80 25.37
N ALA A 103 -22.84 -21.55 24.92
CA ALA A 103 -22.17 -20.44 25.62
C ALA A 103 -23.12 -19.27 25.91
N VAL A 104 -22.97 -18.75 27.12
CA VAL A 104 -23.65 -17.56 27.70
C VAL A 104 -23.45 -16.36 26.76
N GLU A 105 -24.50 -15.54 26.62
CA GLU A 105 -24.50 -14.26 25.90
C GLU A 105 -23.14 -13.53 26.02
N PRO A 106 -22.39 -13.35 24.92
CA PRO A 106 -21.11 -12.66 25.00
C PRO A 106 -21.36 -11.17 25.28
N GLU A 107 -20.70 -10.65 26.32
CA GLU A 107 -20.61 -9.21 26.59
C GLU A 107 -20.28 -8.43 25.31
N ASP A 108 -20.95 -7.29 25.08
CA ASP A 108 -20.84 -6.38 23.94
C ASP A 108 -19.47 -6.39 23.23
N ALA A 109 -19.30 -7.31 22.28
CA ALA A 109 -18.09 -7.45 21.47
C ALA A 109 -18.07 -6.36 20.39
N THR A 110 -17.98 -5.11 20.83
CA THR A 110 -17.78 -3.95 19.95
C THR A 110 -16.36 -4.03 19.38
N SER A 111 -16.24 -4.15 18.06
CA SER A 111 -14.94 -4.14 17.38
C SER A 111 -14.14 -2.89 17.78
N ASP A 112 -12.85 -3.07 18.07
CA ASP A 112 -11.94 -1.97 18.40
C ASP A 112 -11.91 -0.91 17.28
N LEU A 113 -12.06 -1.34 16.03
CA LEU A 113 -12.18 -0.44 14.88
C LEU A 113 -13.45 0.41 14.97
N LEU A 114 -14.60 -0.17 15.31
CA LEU A 114 -15.86 0.56 15.44
C LEU A 114 -15.74 1.66 16.50
N ARG A 115 -15.13 1.35 17.65
CA ARG A 115 -14.93 2.33 18.73
C ARG A 115 -14.09 3.53 18.28
N VAL A 116 -13.09 3.29 17.43
CA VAL A 116 -12.20 4.33 16.92
C VAL A 116 -12.90 5.19 15.88
N VAL A 117 -13.65 4.58 14.96
CA VAL A 117 -14.43 5.30 13.94
C VAL A 117 -15.50 6.15 14.61
N GLU A 118 -16.24 5.60 15.57
CA GLU A 118 -17.22 6.35 16.36
C GLU A 118 -16.59 7.49 17.15
N ALA A 119 -15.43 7.29 17.79
CA ALA A 119 -14.75 8.36 18.50
C ALA A 119 -14.34 9.51 17.56
N ALA A 120 -13.81 9.20 16.37
CA ALA A 120 -13.48 10.19 15.35
C ALA A 120 -14.73 10.92 14.83
N ALA A 121 -15.80 10.18 14.57
CA ALA A 121 -17.06 10.72 14.07
C ALA A 121 -17.75 11.61 15.11
N ASN A 122 -17.74 11.23 16.39
CA ASN A 122 -18.26 12.08 17.47
C ASN A 122 -17.41 13.36 17.67
N GLN A 123 -16.12 13.34 17.31
CA GLN A 123 -15.26 14.52 17.39
C GLN A 123 -15.53 15.54 16.27
N LYS A 124 -15.52 15.12 15.00
CA LYS A 124 -15.68 16.04 13.85
C LYS A 124 -17.12 16.14 13.34
N TYR A 125 -17.82 15.02 13.33
CA TYR A 125 -19.15 14.85 12.75
C TYR A 125 -20.24 14.69 13.83
N ASN A 126 -20.28 15.59 14.82
CA ASN A 126 -21.27 15.53 15.90
C ASN A 126 -22.72 15.48 15.36
N GLY A 127 -23.51 14.54 15.88
CA GLY A 127 -24.89 14.31 15.47
C GLY A 127 -25.05 13.53 14.16
N HIS A 128 -23.99 12.89 13.67
CA HIS A 128 -24.03 12.05 12.47
C HIS A 128 -25.00 10.84 12.59
N CYS A 129 -25.34 10.24 11.44
CA CYS A 129 -26.08 8.99 11.36
C CYS A 129 -25.21 7.83 11.88
N ARG A 130 -25.68 7.16 12.94
CA ARG A 130 -24.92 6.12 13.64
C ARG A 130 -25.14 4.75 13.03
N LEU A 131 -24.14 3.89 13.16
CA LEU A 131 -24.26 2.48 12.83
C LEU A 131 -25.17 1.80 13.86
N THR A 132 -26.24 1.15 13.40
CA THR A 132 -27.17 0.37 14.22
C THR A 132 -27.27 -1.06 13.72
N GLN A 133 -27.91 -1.92 14.52
CA GLN A 133 -28.21 -3.30 14.15
C GLN A 133 -29.63 -3.40 13.58
N ALA A 134 -29.81 -4.20 12.54
CA ALA A 134 -31.12 -4.40 11.93
C ALA A 134 -32.15 -4.94 12.94
N SER A 135 -33.35 -4.36 12.93
CA SER A 135 -34.47 -4.76 13.79
C SER A 135 -35.09 -6.13 13.42
N SER A 136 -34.79 -6.65 12.23
CA SER A 136 -35.38 -7.86 11.63
C SER A 136 -34.82 -9.18 12.19
N GLY A 137 -34.03 -9.16 13.26
CA GLY A 137 -33.41 -10.35 13.86
C GLY A 137 -32.19 -10.88 13.10
N THR A 138 -31.86 -10.32 11.93
CA THR A 138 -30.55 -10.52 11.31
C THR A 138 -29.52 -9.69 12.08
N ARG A 139 -28.37 -10.27 12.45
CA ARG A 139 -27.29 -9.53 13.15
C ARG A 139 -26.53 -8.55 12.23
N GLN A 140 -27.19 -8.06 11.18
CA GLN A 140 -26.61 -7.20 10.15
C GLN A 140 -26.48 -5.78 10.67
N LEU A 141 -25.29 -5.18 10.52
CA LEU A 141 -25.02 -3.80 10.89
C LEU A 141 -25.21 -2.86 9.70
N GLY A 142 -25.77 -1.68 9.96
CA GLY A 142 -26.15 -0.74 8.92
C GLY A 142 -26.69 0.57 9.49
N PHE A 143 -27.49 1.27 8.69
CA PHE A 143 -27.97 2.61 9.00
C PHE A 143 -29.47 2.69 8.78
N GLU A 144 -30.15 3.21 9.80
CA GLU A 144 -31.57 3.54 9.73
C GLU A 144 -31.79 4.90 9.10
N TYR A 145 -32.77 4.98 8.20
CA TYR A 145 -33.16 6.23 7.56
C TYR A 145 -34.62 6.20 7.14
N THR A 146 -35.16 7.37 6.82
CA THR A 146 -36.52 7.49 6.28
C THR A 146 -36.45 7.61 4.76
N SER A 147 -37.18 6.77 4.03
CA SER A 147 -37.30 6.83 2.57
C SER A 147 -38.74 7.12 2.14
N GLU A 148 -38.90 7.91 1.09
CA GLU A 148 -40.19 8.15 0.44
C GLU A 148 -40.44 7.04 -0.60
N SER A 149 -41.45 6.20 -0.37
CA SER A 149 -41.85 5.15 -1.32
C SER A 149 -43.34 5.29 -1.60
N GLY A 150 -43.69 5.65 -2.84
CA GLY A 150 -45.08 5.87 -3.23
C GLY A 150 -45.76 7.09 -2.59
N GLY A 151 -44.98 8.07 -2.10
CA GLY A 151 -45.48 9.29 -1.44
C GLY A 151 -45.72 9.18 0.06
N GLU A 152 -45.41 8.02 0.66
CA GLU A 152 -45.40 7.83 2.12
C GLU A 152 -43.95 7.68 2.63
N LEU A 153 -43.69 8.25 3.80
CA LEU A 153 -42.42 8.11 4.50
C LEU A 153 -42.40 6.78 5.25
N ALA A 154 -41.46 5.91 4.91
CA ALA A 154 -41.24 4.64 5.57
C ALA A 154 -39.85 4.61 6.23
N GLU A 155 -39.76 3.99 7.40
CA GLU A 155 -38.48 3.62 8.00
C GLU A 155 -37.84 2.52 7.17
N SER A 156 -36.58 2.75 6.82
CA SER A 156 -35.77 1.91 5.95
C SER A 156 -34.41 1.66 6.59
N PHE A 157 -33.78 0.57 6.16
CA PHE A 157 -32.47 0.16 6.65
C PHE A 157 -31.58 -0.16 5.46
N ILE A 158 -30.33 0.29 5.50
CA ILE A 158 -29.30 -0.07 4.52
C ILE A 158 -28.08 -0.63 5.26
N SER A 159 -27.61 -1.81 4.85
CA SER A 159 -26.41 -2.39 5.47
C SER A 159 -25.18 -1.55 5.14
N ALA A 160 -24.16 -1.59 6.01
CA ALA A 160 -22.93 -0.84 5.78
C ALA A 160 -22.21 -1.30 4.49
N GLU A 161 -22.30 -2.59 4.17
CA GLU A 161 -21.78 -3.19 2.95
C GLU A 161 -22.52 -2.70 1.69
N GLU A 162 -23.86 -2.72 1.69
CA GLU A 162 -24.67 -2.24 0.56
C GLU A 162 -24.43 -0.74 0.32
N LEU A 163 -24.31 0.06 1.39
CA LEU A 163 -23.95 1.46 1.28
C LEU A 163 -22.56 1.67 0.66
N PHE A 164 -21.61 0.78 0.96
CA PHE A 164 -20.28 0.75 0.33
C PHE A 164 -20.31 0.34 -1.14
N ILE A 165 -21.10 -0.67 -1.52
CA ILE A 165 -21.32 -1.05 -2.92
C ILE A 165 -21.85 0.15 -3.71
N ARG A 166 -22.82 0.89 -3.16
CA ARG A 166 -23.34 2.11 -3.80
C ARG A 166 -22.32 3.24 -3.88
N PHE A 167 -21.43 3.36 -2.90
CA PHE A 167 -20.30 4.28 -3.00
C PHE A 167 -19.32 3.90 -4.13
N LEU A 168 -19.04 2.60 -4.33
CA LEU A 168 -18.24 2.14 -5.48
C LEU A 168 -18.90 2.47 -6.81
N ASN A 169 -20.23 2.35 -6.90
CA ASN A 169 -21.00 2.76 -8.08
C ASN A 169 -20.83 4.25 -8.37
N TYR A 170 -20.90 5.09 -7.33
CA TYR A 170 -20.65 6.52 -7.43
C TYR A 170 -19.22 6.82 -7.93
N VAL A 171 -18.20 6.19 -7.33
CA VAL A 171 -16.79 6.38 -7.76
C VAL A 171 -16.59 5.95 -9.22
N LYS A 172 -17.26 4.87 -9.64
CA LYS A 172 -17.22 4.43 -11.03
C LYS A 172 -17.80 5.48 -11.97
N GLU A 173 -19.02 5.92 -11.72
CA GLU A 173 -19.75 6.87 -12.57
C GLU A 173 -19.04 8.22 -12.65
N HIS A 174 -18.61 8.74 -11.50
CA HIS A 174 -18.11 10.11 -11.39
C HIS A 174 -16.60 10.25 -11.62
N SER A 175 -15.84 9.16 -11.66
CA SER A 175 -14.37 9.20 -11.86
C SER A 175 -13.87 8.21 -12.90
N ILE A 176 -14.23 6.92 -12.79
CA ILE A 176 -13.62 5.86 -13.62
C ILE A 176 -14.16 5.87 -15.05
N ASP A 177 -15.47 6.05 -15.23
CA ASP A 177 -16.12 5.92 -16.54
C ASP A 177 -15.57 6.92 -17.56
N GLY A 178 -15.50 8.20 -17.16
CA GLY A 178 -14.91 9.25 -17.99
C GLY A 178 -13.43 9.01 -18.29
N ALA A 179 -12.63 8.57 -17.31
CA ALA A 179 -11.20 8.35 -17.48
C ALA A 179 -10.86 7.13 -18.34
N CYS A 180 -11.70 6.10 -18.32
CA CYS A 180 -11.50 4.84 -19.05
C CYS A 180 -12.31 4.77 -20.35
N GLY A 181 -13.11 5.79 -20.67
CA GLY A 181 -13.98 5.80 -21.85
C GLY A 181 -15.07 4.70 -21.80
N LEU A 182 -15.61 4.43 -20.61
CA LEU A 182 -16.73 3.50 -20.46
C LEU A 182 -18.02 4.26 -20.78
N THR A 183 -18.85 3.72 -21.68
CA THR A 183 -20.13 4.36 -22.05
C THR A 183 -21.14 4.17 -20.93
N THR A 184 -21.76 5.25 -20.47
CA THR A 184 -22.89 5.22 -19.54
C THR A 184 -24.07 4.53 -20.24
N ALA A 185 -24.52 3.40 -19.70
CA ALA A 185 -25.69 2.69 -20.20
C ALA A 185 -26.97 3.42 -19.74
N THR A 186 -27.25 4.59 -20.30
CA THR A 186 -28.51 5.31 -20.09
C THR A 186 -29.30 5.34 -21.40
N GLY A 187 -30.03 4.27 -21.68
CA GLY A 187 -30.97 4.19 -22.80
C GLY A 187 -31.15 2.77 -23.34
N GLY A 188 -32.40 2.30 -23.41
CA GLY A 188 -32.78 0.94 -23.78
C GLY A 188 -32.36 0.47 -25.18
N ASP A 189 -32.38 -0.86 -25.30
CA ASP A 189 -32.20 -1.71 -26.48
C ASP A 189 -30.83 -1.71 -27.19
N LYS A 190 -30.09 -2.81 -26.92
CA LYS A 190 -28.81 -3.24 -27.50
C LYS A 190 -27.60 -2.38 -27.14
N ALA A 191 -27.22 -2.40 -25.86
CA ALA A 191 -25.87 -2.01 -25.43
C ALA A 191 -24.82 -2.86 -26.16
N MET A 192 -24.09 -2.28 -27.12
CA MET A 192 -22.82 -2.86 -27.54
C MET A 192 -21.91 -2.85 -26.31
N SER A 193 -21.55 -4.02 -25.80
CA SER A 193 -20.63 -4.17 -24.67
C SER A 193 -19.39 -3.33 -24.93
N SER A 194 -19.07 -2.35 -24.06
CA SER A 194 -17.80 -1.64 -24.16
C SER A 194 -16.69 -2.69 -24.10
N SER A 195 -15.83 -2.75 -25.13
CA SER A 195 -14.71 -3.70 -25.18
C SER A 195 -13.62 -3.40 -24.15
N THR A 196 -13.73 -2.25 -23.47
CA THR A 196 -12.84 -1.82 -22.41
C THR A 196 -12.95 -2.74 -21.20
N LYS A 197 -11.79 -3.16 -20.70
CA LYS A 197 -11.63 -4.03 -19.54
C LYS A 197 -10.62 -3.41 -18.56
N LEU A 198 -10.91 -3.56 -17.27
CA LEU A 198 -10.15 -2.96 -16.18
C LEU A 198 -9.40 -4.01 -15.35
N PHE A 199 -8.23 -3.65 -14.84
CA PHE A 199 -7.55 -4.31 -13.72
C PHE A 199 -7.64 -3.36 -12.53
N LEU A 200 -8.33 -3.76 -11.47
CA LEU A 200 -8.64 -2.89 -10.34
C LEU A 200 -7.81 -3.31 -9.12
N THR A 201 -7.13 -2.36 -8.50
CA THR A 201 -6.56 -2.54 -7.15
C THR A 201 -7.31 -1.64 -6.18
N LEU A 202 -7.85 -2.20 -5.11
CA LEU A 202 -8.32 -1.43 -3.97
C LEU A 202 -7.16 -1.26 -3.00
N VAL A 203 -6.84 0.00 -2.65
CA VAL A 203 -5.82 0.30 -1.65
C VAL A 203 -6.51 0.65 -0.34
N VAL A 204 -6.22 -0.11 0.73
CA VAL A 204 -6.93 0.01 2.01
C VAL A 204 -5.96 0.17 3.19
N PRO A 205 -6.33 0.90 4.24
CA PRO A 205 -5.51 1.01 5.44
C PRO A 205 -5.43 -0.33 6.18
N ARG A 206 -4.21 -0.76 6.52
CA ARG A 206 -3.98 -2.01 7.27
C ARG A 206 -4.70 -2.06 8.62
N TYR A 207 -4.82 -0.92 9.31
CA TYR A 207 -5.52 -0.86 10.61
C TYR A 207 -7.01 -1.21 10.53
N ALA A 208 -7.64 -1.14 9.35
CA ALA A 208 -9.03 -1.52 9.17
C ALA A 208 -9.23 -3.05 9.06
N PHE A 209 -8.13 -3.81 8.96
CA PHE A 209 -8.14 -5.26 8.77
C PHE A 209 -7.17 -5.94 9.76
N PRO A 210 -7.41 -5.84 11.07
CA PRO A 210 -6.54 -6.46 12.07
C PRO A 210 -6.41 -7.98 11.88
N GLY A 211 -7.48 -8.67 11.48
CA GLY A 211 -7.46 -10.11 11.19
C GLY A 211 -6.53 -10.51 10.03
N ALA A 212 -6.20 -9.59 9.12
CA ALA A 212 -5.23 -9.81 8.05
C ALA A 212 -3.76 -9.62 8.49
N THR A 213 -3.53 -9.31 9.78
CA THR A 213 -2.18 -9.09 10.31
C THR A 213 -1.69 -10.19 11.25
N ASP A 214 -2.58 -11.11 11.66
CA ASP A 214 -2.26 -12.16 12.60
C ASP A 214 -1.73 -13.41 11.88
N LYS A 215 -0.49 -13.82 12.19
CA LYS A 215 0.22 -14.90 11.50
C LYS A 215 -0.32 -16.30 11.84
N ALA A 216 -1.25 -16.42 12.78
CA ALA A 216 -1.74 -17.70 13.27
C ALA A 216 -2.56 -18.49 12.23
N HIS A 217 -3.18 -17.82 11.25
CA HIS A 217 -4.03 -18.48 10.25
C HIS A 217 -3.95 -17.79 8.87
N VAL A 218 -3.17 -18.33 7.93
CA VAL A 218 -3.09 -17.85 6.53
C VAL A 218 -4.48 -17.84 5.87
N ALA A 219 -5.32 -18.82 6.17
CA ALA A 219 -6.73 -18.89 5.74
C ALA A 219 -7.61 -17.72 6.23
N HIS A 220 -7.25 -17.09 7.36
CA HIS A 220 -8.01 -15.97 7.94
C HIS A 220 -7.66 -14.62 7.29
N CYS A 221 -6.47 -14.52 6.67
CA CYS A 221 -5.97 -13.30 6.05
C CYS A 221 -6.68 -12.98 4.72
N GLY A 222 -6.89 -13.99 3.87
CA GLY A 222 -7.68 -13.86 2.64
C GLY A 222 -9.15 -13.53 2.94
N ARG A 223 -9.75 -14.24 3.90
CA ARG A 223 -11.14 -14.04 4.33
C ARG A 223 -11.44 -12.62 4.83
N ALA A 224 -10.49 -11.99 5.53
CA ALA A 224 -10.68 -10.65 6.11
C ALA A 224 -10.88 -9.54 5.06
N VAL A 225 -10.30 -9.69 3.86
CA VAL A 225 -10.39 -8.71 2.77
C VAL A 225 -11.30 -9.17 1.62
N GLU A 226 -11.76 -10.43 1.62
CA GLU A 226 -12.51 -11.02 0.52
C GLU A 226 -13.84 -10.31 0.24
N TRP A 227 -14.52 -9.84 1.30
CA TRP A 227 -15.76 -9.06 1.16
C TRP A 227 -15.58 -7.81 0.28
N LEU A 228 -14.36 -7.26 0.18
CA LEU A 228 -14.08 -6.14 -0.73
C LEU A 228 -14.13 -6.57 -2.20
N LYS A 229 -13.65 -7.77 -2.53
CA LYS A 229 -13.73 -8.32 -3.88
C LYS A 229 -15.19 -8.63 -4.22
N GLU A 230 -15.94 -9.19 -3.28
CA GLU A 230 -17.39 -9.43 -3.41
C GLU A 230 -18.17 -8.13 -3.60
N ALA A 231 -17.85 -7.07 -2.85
CA ALA A 231 -18.45 -5.75 -3.01
C ALA A 231 -18.17 -5.16 -4.40
N VAL A 232 -16.95 -5.33 -4.93
CA VAL A 232 -16.63 -4.91 -6.31
C VAL A 232 -17.44 -5.71 -7.33
N GLN A 233 -17.54 -7.03 -7.17
CA GLN A 233 -18.34 -7.88 -8.06
C GLN A 233 -19.83 -7.52 -8.05
N SER A 234 -20.35 -7.18 -6.87
CA SER A 234 -21.75 -6.77 -6.67
C SER A 234 -22.03 -5.33 -7.14
N SER A 235 -20.98 -4.52 -7.32
CA SER A 235 -21.09 -3.16 -7.85
C SER A 235 -21.15 -3.12 -9.38
N HIS A 236 -21.42 -1.94 -9.93
CA HIS A 236 -21.34 -1.65 -11.36
C HIS A 236 -19.93 -1.83 -11.95
N LEU A 237 -18.89 -2.03 -11.13
CA LEU A 237 -17.54 -2.37 -11.59
C LEU A 237 -17.41 -3.85 -12.01
N GLY A 238 -18.16 -4.77 -11.41
CA GLY A 238 -18.07 -6.21 -11.66
C GLY A 238 -18.06 -6.59 -13.16
N PRO A 239 -18.99 -6.07 -13.99
CA PRO A 239 -19.04 -6.41 -15.42
C PRO A 239 -17.82 -5.97 -16.26
N VAL A 240 -17.07 -4.95 -15.80
CA VAL A 240 -15.96 -4.35 -16.56
C VAL A 240 -14.58 -4.71 -16.02
N VAL A 241 -14.49 -5.14 -14.76
CA VAL A 241 -13.24 -5.56 -14.11
C VAL A 241 -12.90 -7.01 -14.48
N LEU A 242 -11.65 -7.27 -14.87
CA LEU A 242 -11.12 -8.62 -15.14
C LEU A 242 -10.50 -9.26 -13.92
N ASN A 243 -9.88 -8.44 -13.05
CA ASN A 243 -9.26 -8.88 -11.82
C ASN A 243 -9.32 -7.75 -10.80
N THR A 244 -9.60 -8.11 -9.55
CA THR A 244 -9.61 -7.23 -8.39
C THR A 244 -8.50 -7.69 -7.46
N SER A 245 -7.57 -6.79 -7.12
CA SER A 245 -6.58 -7.00 -6.08
C SER A 245 -6.87 -6.08 -4.90
N VAL A 246 -6.48 -6.50 -3.69
CA VAL A 246 -6.49 -5.64 -2.51
C VAL A 246 -5.04 -5.49 -2.04
N VAL A 247 -4.59 -4.26 -1.83
CA VAL A 247 -3.24 -3.92 -1.37
C VAL A 247 -3.33 -2.99 -0.18
N PHE A 248 -2.44 -3.13 0.80
CA PHE A 248 -2.44 -2.23 1.94
C PHE A 248 -1.77 -0.89 1.63
N SER A 249 -2.17 0.17 2.34
CA SER A 249 -1.65 1.52 2.10
C SER A 249 -0.13 1.63 2.26
N ASP A 250 0.46 0.92 3.21
CA ASP A 250 1.90 0.87 3.43
C ASP A 250 2.65 0.21 2.26
N GLU A 251 2.16 -0.90 1.76
CA GLU A 251 2.68 -1.59 0.57
C GLU A 251 2.55 -0.71 -0.68
N ALA A 252 1.39 -0.09 -0.87
CA ALA A 252 1.14 0.82 -1.99
C ALA A 252 2.10 2.03 -1.94
N ALA A 253 2.36 2.60 -0.76
CA ALA A 253 3.37 3.64 -0.61
C ALA A 253 4.76 3.15 -1.06
N GLY A 254 5.17 1.96 -0.61
CA GLY A 254 6.41 1.32 -1.04
C GLY A 254 6.51 1.17 -2.56
N ILE A 255 5.45 0.67 -3.20
CA ILE A 255 5.36 0.48 -4.66
C ILE A 255 5.48 1.81 -5.40
N ALA A 256 4.80 2.86 -4.93
CA ALA A 256 4.86 4.18 -5.54
C ALA A 256 6.28 4.77 -5.48
N TYR A 257 6.95 4.65 -4.33
CA TYR A 257 8.33 5.12 -4.18
C TYR A 257 9.31 4.35 -5.03
N ASP A 258 9.20 3.02 -5.08
CA ASP A 258 10.05 2.20 -5.93
C ASP A 258 9.93 2.63 -7.41
N ALA A 259 8.69 2.76 -7.90
CA ALA A 259 8.43 3.19 -9.27
C ALA A 259 9.02 4.58 -9.59
N ALA A 260 8.86 5.56 -8.70
CA ALA A 260 9.41 6.91 -8.91
C ALA A 260 10.95 6.93 -8.94
N THR A 261 11.61 6.08 -8.16
CA THR A 261 13.08 5.99 -8.19
C THR A 261 13.61 5.35 -9.47
N GLN A 262 12.85 4.46 -10.10
CA GLN A 262 13.19 3.89 -11.41
C GLN A 262 13.15 4.95 -12.52
N GLU A 263 12.16 5.85 -12.50
CA GLU A 263 11.98 6.90 -13.52
C GLU A 263 13.00 8.04 -13.41
N ARG A 264 13.42 8.40 -12.19
CA ARG A 264 14.17 9.64 -11.93
C ARG A 264 15.69 9.52 -11.83
N ARG A 265 16.26 8.33 -12.01
CA ARG A 265 17.72 8.07 -11.89
C ARG A 265 18.33 8.59 -10.56
N VAL A 266 17.55 8.61 -9.49
CA VAL A 266 18.05 8.83 -8.11
C VAL A 266 18.78 7.54 -7.68
N PRO A 267 19.85 7.57 -6.85
CA PRO A 267 20.49 6.36 -6.36
C PRO A 267 19.45 5.37 -5.81
N ARG A 268 19.38 4.18 -6.42
CA ARG A 268 18.26 3.25 -6.31
C ARG A 268 17.90 3.00 -4.83
N VAL A 269 16.60 2.86 -4.55
CA VAL A 269 16.11 2.11 -3.38
C VAL A 269 16.53 0.64 -3.50
N LEU A 270 16.80 0.18 -4.72
CA LEU A 270 17.26 -1.16 -5.06
C LEU A 270 18.78 -1.23 -5.12
N SER A 271 19.41 -1.19 -3.94
CA SER A 271 20.62 -1.97 -3.73
C SER A 271 20.24 -3.46 -3.74
N THR A 272 21.16 -4.36 -4.09
CA THR A 272 20.99 -5.79 -3.76
C THR A 272 21.02 -6.02 -2.25
N ALA A 273 21.43 -5.00 -1.47
CA ALA A 273 21.36 -5.01 -0.02
C ALA A 273 19.91 -4.87 0.47
N PRO A 274 19.52 -5.61 1.54
CA PRO A 274 18.23 -5.43 2.19
C PRO A 274 18.12 -4.02 2.80
N HIS A 275 16.93 -3.42 2.68
CA HIS A 275 16.58 -2.15 3.30
C HIS A 275 15.38 -2.32 4.23
N ASN A 276 15.45 -1.70 5.41
CA ASN A 276 14.38 -1.69 6.40
C ASN A 276 13.67 -0.34 6.34
N VAL A 277 12.44 -0.38 5.86
CA VAL A 277 11.66 0.78 5.46
C VAL A 277 10.53 1.02 6.46
N LEU A 278 10.52 2.16 7.13
CA LEU A 278 9.40 2.58 7.98
C LEU A 278 8.45 3.47 7.15
N VAL A 279 7.22 3.03 6.96
CA VAL A 279 6.15 3.84 6.37
C VAL A 279 5.42 4.60 7.47
N VAL A 280 5.34 5.91 7.32
CA VAL A 280 4.63 6.85 8.19
C VAL A 280 3.41 7.36 7.43
N ASP A 281 2.23 6.83 7.73
CA ASP A 281 0.97 7.26 7.12
C ASP A 281 0.18 8.10 8.11
N TRP A 282 0.18 9.43 7.94
CA TRP A 282 -0.53 10.36 8.81
C TRP A 282 -1.77 10.94 8.13
N GLY A 283 -2.91 10.31 8.39
CA GLY A 283 -4.19 10.60 7.76
C GLY A 283 -5.14 11.46 8.60
N ALA A 284 -6.44 11.35 8.28
CA ALA A 284 -7.51 12.09 8.94
C ALA A 284 -7.79 11.64 10.38
N HIS A 285 -7.80 10.32 10.62
CA HIS A 285 -8.04 9.72 11.94
C HIS A 285 -6.80 9.74 12.84
N GLY A 286 -5.61 9.52 12.28
CA GLY A 286 -4.38 9.49 13.06
C GLY A 286 -3.13 9.08 12.28
N LEU A 287 -2.10 8.72 13.04
CA LEU A 287 -0.75 8.39 12.58
C LEU A 287 -0.49 6.88 12.64
N CYS A 288 -0.24 6.23 11.51
CA CYS A 288 0.13 4.81 11.40
C CYS A 288 1.62 4.65 11.10
N LEU A 289 2.29 3.71 11.77
CA LEU A 289 3.68 3.32 11.50
C LEU A 289 3.72 1.85 11.06
N SER A 290 4.29 1.57 9.89
CA SER A 290 4.41 0.21 9.35
C SER A 290 5.84 -0.07 8.91
N LEU A 291 6.40 -1.21 9.30
CA LEU A 291 7.76 -1.60 8.93
C LEU A 291 7.72 -2.62 7.79
N LEU A 292 8.40 -2.30 6.70
CA LEU A 292 8.58 -3.14 5.53
C LEU A 292 10.07 -3.50 5.36
N CYS A 293 10.35 -4.65 4.76
CA CYS A 293 11.70 -4.98 4.29
C CYS A 293 11.70 -5.00 2.75
N SER A 294 12.60 -4.27 2.11
CA SER A 294 12.80 -4.34 0.66
C SER A 294 14.09 -5.08 0.34
N ARG A 295 14.00 -6.09 -0.52
CA ARG A 295 15.16 -6.84 -1.02
C ARG A 295 15.10 -6.93 -2.54
N GLY A 296 16.04 -6.28 -3.23
CA GLY A 296 16.09 -6.32 -4.70
C GLY A 296 14.84 -5.80 -5.40
N GLY A 297 14.02 -4.98 -4.73
CA GLY A 297 12.78 -4.40 -5.26
C GLY A 297 11.53 -5.21 -5.01
N VAL A 298 11.64 -6.24 -4.17
CA VAL A 298 10.51 -6.99 -3.65
C VAL A 298 10.32 -6.59 -2.19
N LEU A 299 9.07 -6.29 -1.82
CA LEU A 299 8.67 -6.21 -0.41
C LEU A 299 8.65 -7.64 0.15
N VAL A 300 9.50 -7.91 1.13
CA VAL A 300 9.61 -9.23 1.76
C VAL A 300 9.16 -9.10 3.21
N CYS A 301 8.40 -10.09 3.69
CA CYS A 301 8.22 -10.25 5.13
C CYS A 301 9.60 -10.37 5.80
N PRO A 302 9.85 -9.72 6.95
CA PRO A 302 11.08 -9.95 7.69
C PRO A 302 11.28 -11.46 7.92
N PRO A 303 12.51 -12.00 7.81
CA PRO A 303 12.77 -13.42 8.02
C PRO A 303 12.16 -13.94 9.33
N PRO A 304 11.79 -15.23 9.43
CA PRO A 304 11.10 -15.80 10.60
C PRO A 304 11.85 -15.64 11.94
N HIS A 305 13.17 -15.39 11.91
CA HIS A 305 13.96 -15.10 13.12
C HIS A 305 13.89 -13.63 13.57
N HIS A 306 13.39 -12.73 12.71
CA HIS A 306 13.00 -11.37 13.05
C HIS A 306 11.50 -11.39 13.34
N ASN A 307 11.14 -11.65 14.59
CA ASN A 307 9.76 -11.62 15.10
C ASN A 307 9.18 -10.19 15.10
N VAL A 308 9.14 -9.52 13.95
CA VAL A 308 8.49 -8.21 13.79
C VAL A 308 7.23 -8.42 12.95
N PRO A 309 6.10 -8.80 13.59
CA PRO A 309 4.81 -8.78 12.91
C PRO A 309 4.46 -7.36 12.42
N TYR A 310 3.74 -7.29 11.31
CA TYR A 310 3.08 -6.08 10.82
C TYR A 310 2.02 -5.69 11.86
N ARG A 311 2.13 -4.51 12.47
CA ARG A 311 1.36 -4.16 13.68
C ARG A 311 0.98 -2.68 13.68
N CYS A 312 -0.20 -2.30 13.15
CA CYS A 312 -0.79 -0.94 13.07
C CYS A 312 -1.92 -0.64 14.11
N PHE A 313 -1.76 0.30 15.05
CA PHE A 313 -2.70 0.52 16.19
C PHE A 313 -3.88 1.38 15.85
N THR A 314 -4.90 1.23 16.69
CA THR A 314 -5.74 2.34 17.14
C THR A 314 -6.24 1.98 18.55
N LYS A 315 -5.86 2.72 19.60
CA LYS A 315 -6.64 2.76 20.86
C LYS A 315 -6.33 3.99 21.72
N GLY A 316 -7.37 4.79 21.94
CA GLY A 316 -7.58 5.44 23.23
C GLY A 316 -8.12 4.40 24.21
N SER A 317 -7.58 4.40 25.43
CA SER A 317 -7.88 3.54 26.59
C SER A 317 -6.97 2.32 26.77
N ALA A 318 -6.44 2.24 28.00
CA ALA A 318 -5.40 1.35 28.51
C ALA A 318 -5.82 -0.13 28.63
N ALA A 319 -6.26 -0.76 27.53
CA ALA A 319 -6.55 -2.19 27.50
C ALA A 319 -5.45 -2.97 26.75
N VAL A 320 -4.90 -3.95 27.46
CA VAL A 320 -3.81 -4.85 27.11
C VAL A 320 -4.22 -5.76 25.95
N GLY A 321 -3.55 -5.63 24.80
CA GLY A 321 -3.65 -6.54 23.65
C GLY A 321 -2.41 -6.42 22.75
N ASP A 322 -1.72 -7.53 22.52
CA ASP A 322 -0.44 -7.60 21.80
C ASP A 322 -0.63 -7.56 20.29
N GLY A 323 -0.55 -6.38 19.67
CA GLY A 323 -0.74 -6.39 18.22
C GLY A 323 -0.38 -5.18 17.40
N TYR A 324 -0.25 -3.96 17.95
CA TYR A 324 -0.38 -2.81 17.05
C TYR A 324 0.32 -1.50 17.52
N PHE A 325 0.82 -0.62 16.61
CA PHE A 325 1.32 0.74 16.93
C PHE A 325 0.82 1.89 15.98
N ALA A 326 0.38 3.02 16.56
CA ALA A 326 -0.26 4.23 15.96
C ALA A 326 -0.60 5.17 17.12
N VAL A 327 -0.82 6.45 16.87
CA VAL A 327 -1.16 7.40 17.95
C VAL A 327 -2.59 7.91 17.81
N GLY A 328 -3.44 7.52 18.76
CA GLY A 328 -4.64 8.21 19.28
C GLY A 328 -5.81 8.58 18.35
N THR A 329 -7.02 8.48 18.87
CA THR A 329 -8.19 9.29 18.45
C THR A 329 -7.86 10.76 18.71
N GLY A 330 -8.03 11.64 17.71
CA GLY A 330 -7.76 13.06 17.88
C GLY A 330 -6.35 13.53 17.52
N SER A 331 -5.57 12.75 16.76
CA SER A 331 -4.20 13.09 16.33
C SER A 331 -4.06 13.39 14.84
N GLY A 332 -5.08 13.09 14.05
CA GLY A 332 -5.07 13.26 12.61
C GLY A 332 -5.58 14.62 12.15
N GLY A 333 -5.74 14.74 10.83
CA GLY A 333 -6.19 15.97 10.19
C GLY A 333 -7.56 16.48 10.65
N ASP A 334 -8.45 15.60 11.09
CA ASP A 334 -9.81 15.97 11.52
C ASP A 334 -9.81 16.73 12.84
N ALA A 335 -8.97 16.29 13.77
CA ALA A 335 -8.85 16.95 15.06
C ALA A 335 -8.18 18.32 14.93
N LEU A 336 -7.28 18.47 13.95
CA LEU A 336 -6.75 19.76 13.56
C LEU A 336 -7.84 20.68 12.96
N ASP A 337 -8.75 20.16 12.14
CA ASP A 337 -9.87 20.94 11.59
C ASP A 337 -10.77 21.51 12.70
N VAL A 338 -11.09 20.68 13.69
CA VAL A 338 -11.89 21.07 14.87
C VAL A 338 -11.16 22.13 15.69
N ALA A 339 -9.87 21.92 15.99
CA ALA A 339 -9.06 22.88 16.76
C ALA A 339 -8.96 24.25 16.05
N LEU A 340 -8.82 24.27 14.72
CA LEU A 340 -8.82 25.50 13.94
C LEU A 340 -10.19 26.19 13.99
N ALA A 341 -11.28 25.43 13.92
CA ALA A 341 -12.63 25.98 13.96
C ALA A 341 -12.91 26.62 15.33
N GLU A 342 -12.53 25.96 16.41
CA GLU A 342 -12.65 26.49 17.76
C GLU A 342 -11.84 27.78 17.94
N ARG A 343 -10.62 27.85 17.40
CA ARG A 343 -9.80 29.08 17.46
C ARG A 343 -10.46 30.24 16.73
N VAL A 344 -10.96 30.01 15.52
CA VAL A 344 -11.65 31.05 14.73
C VAL A 344 -12.93 31.49 15.42
N ALA A 345 -13.70 30.55 15.97
CA ALA A 345 -14.91 30.83 16.74
C ALA A 345 -14.62 31.65 18.01
N ALA A 346 -13.55 31.30 18.76
CA ALA A 346 -13.14 32.05 19.95
C ALA A 346 -12.68 33.47 19.61
N GLN A 347 -11.96 33.64 18.48
CA GLN A 347 -11.56 34.94 17.98
C GLN A 347 -12.79 35.79 17.59
N TYR A 348 -13.78 35.18 16.92
CA TYR A 348 -15.04 35.84 16.59
C TYR A 348 -15.80 36.29 17.85
N MET A 349 -15.97 35.41 18.84
CA MET A 349 -16.63 35.76 20.11
C MET A 349 -15.88 36.86 20.86
N THR A 350 -14.55 36.86 20.79
CA THR A 350 -13.70 37.89 21.40
C THR A 350 -13.91 39.25 20.75
N GLN A 351 -14.00 39.29 19.41
CA GLN A 351 -14.25 40.53 18.64
C GLN A 351 -15.69 41.03 18.82
N GLN A 352 -16.66 40.11 18.80
CA GLN A 352 -18.09 40.40 18.91
C GLN A 352 -18.60 40.28 20.35
N ARG A 353 -17.77 40.62 21.35
CA ARG A 353 -18.05 40.43 22.78
C ARG A 353 -19.41 40.96 23.24
N ARG A 354 -19.93 42.01 22.59
CA ARG A 354 -21.24 42.60 22.90
C ARG A 354 -22.41 41.65 22.60
N LEU A 355 -22.27 40.77 21.61
CA LEU A 355 -23.28 39.77 21.23
C LEU A 355 -23.33 38.59 22.20
N PHE A 356 -22.26 38.34 22.95
CA PHE A 356 -22.08 37.17 23.83
C PHE A 356 -22.06 37.54 25.32
N ALA A 357 -22.78 38.57 25.74
CA ALA A 357 -22.61 39.23 27.03
C ALA A 357 -23.01 38.40 28.29
N SER A 358 -23.50 37.16 28.17
CA SER A 358 -24.27 36.48 29.22
C SER A 358 -23.66 35.21 29.86
N PRO A 359 -22.34 34.93 29.78
CA PRO A 359 -21.64 34.89 31.07
C PRO A 359 -20.17 35.33 31.01
N SER A 360 -19.81 36.23 31.92
CA SER A 360 -18.45 36.62 32.31
C SER A 360 -17.63 35.50 33.00
N ARG A 361 -17.99 34.21 32.83
CA ARG A 361 -17.24 33.08 33.38
C ARG A 361 -16.27 32.57 32.30
N ASN A 362 -15.01 32.98 32.40
CA ASN A 362 -13.88 32.51 31.57
C ASN A 362 -13.68 33.12 30.16
N PHE A 363 -13.90 34.42 29.97
CA PHE A 363 -13.35 35.13 28.78
C PHE A 363 -11.82 34.96 28.66
N ASN A 364 -11.13 34.82 29.80
CA ASN A 364 -9.71 34.47 29.84
C ASN A 364 -9.42 33.10 29.21
N ALA A 365 -10.35 32.14 29.22
CA ALA A 365 -10.18 30.86 28.54
C ALA A 365 -10.29 31.02 27.01
N LEU A 366 -11.19 31.87 26.50
CA LEU A 366 -11.26 32.21 25.07
C LEU A 366 -9.96 32.90 24.60
N LEU A 367 -9.47 33.87 25.37
CA LEU A 367 -8.19 34.52 25.09
C LEU A 367 -7.03 33.53 25.12
N ARG A 368 -7.00 32.60 26.09
CA ARG A 368 -6.00 31.52 26.13
C ARG A 368 -6.06 30.65 24.88
N LEU A 369 -7.24 30.23 24.44
CA LEU A 369 -7.43 29.46 23.20
C LEU A 369 -6.88 30.19 21.97
N ASN A 370 -7.04 31.52 21.91
CA ASN A 370 -6.49 32.34 20.82
C ASN A 370 -4.95 32.41 20.82
N HIS A 371 -4.32 32.25 21.99
CA HIS A 371 -2.87 32.35 22.18
C HIS A 371 -2.15 31.00 22.20
N ALA A 372 -2.81 29.94 22.67
CA ALA A 372 -2.30 28.58 22.72
C ALA A 372 -3.47 27.61 22.55
N LEU A 373 -3.43 26.79 21.50
CA LEU A 373 -4.40 25.72 21.33
C LEU A 373 -4.13 24.59 22.35
N PRO A 374 -5.16 23.98 22.95
CA PRO A 374 -4.98 22.74 23.69
C PRO A 374 -4.39 21.68 22.76
N THR A 375 -3.67 20.72 23.35
CA THR A 375 -3.15 19.56 22.61
C THR A 375 -4.29 18.95 21.79
N ILE A 376 -4.03 18.68 20.51
CA ILE A 376 -5.03 18.15 19.59
C ILE A 376 -5.66 16.89 20.22
N GLY A 377 -6.99 16.85 20.31
CA GLY A 377 -7.75 15.76 20.95
C GLY A 377 -8.12 15.98 22.42
N SER A 378 -7.70 17.07 23.06
CA SER A 378 -8.15 17.41 24.42
C SER A 378 -9.53 18.07 24.40
N THR A 379 -10.58 17.32 24.74
CA THR A 379 -11.94 17.84 24.97
C THR A 379 -12.09 18.61 26.28
N GLU A 380 -11.02 18.70 27.08
CA GLU A 380 -11.04 19.25 28.44
C GLU A 380 -10.81 20.76 28.50
N HIS A 381 -10.59 21.42 27.36
CA HIS A 381 -10.33 22.86 27.39
C HIS A 381 -11.60 23.63 27.78
N PRO A 382 -11.56 24.47 28.84
CA PRO A 382 -12.75 25.17 29.33
C PRO A 382 -13.42 26.08 28.29
N ALA A 383 -12.69 26.51 27.26
CA ALA A 383 -13.25 27.30 26.16
C ALA A 383 -14.10 26.47 25.19
N THR A 384 -13.79 25.19 24.98
CA THR A 384 -14.52 24.33 24.04
C THR A 384 -15.99 24.18 24.47
N GLY A 385 -16.24 23.92 25.75
CA GLY A 385 -17.60 23.89 26.31
C GLY A 385 -18.35 25.21 26.13
N LEU A 386 -17.66 26.35 26.35
CA LEU A 386 -18.26 27.68 26.15
C LEU A 386 -18.63 27.94 24.68
N LEU A 387 -17.78 27.54 23.74
CA LEU A 387 -18.05 27.69 22.31
C LEU A 387 -19.30 26.88 21.90
N HIS A 388 -19.40 25.63 22.34
CA HIS A 388 -20.53 24.75 22.02
C HIS A 388 -21.84 25.14 22.72
N GLU A 389 -21.77 25.80 23.88
CA GLU A 389 -22.95 26.38 24.54
C GLU A 389 -23.43 27.66 23.84
N ALA A 390 -22.49 28.51 23.43
CA ALA A 390 -22.81 29.83 22.89
C ALA A 390 -23.13 29.83 21.39
N ILE A 391 -22.47 28.98 20.59
CA ILE A 391 -22.59 28.99 19.13
C ILE A 391 -23.46 27.81 18.67
N PRO A 392 -24.48 28.04 17.81
CA PRO A 392 -25.31 26.96 17.28
C PRO A 392 -24.48 25.85 16.61
N SER A 393 -24.80 24.59 16.88
CA SER A 393 -24.07 23.43 16.33
C SER A 393 -23.96 23.48 14.82
N ARG A 394 -25.03 23.88 14.11
CA ARG A 394 -25.03 24.08 12.66
C ARG A 394 -23.97 25.07 12.18
N ALA A 395 -23.74 26.16 12.90
CA ALA A 395 -22.72 27.14 12.55
C ALA A 395 -21.31 26.57 12.77
N MET A 396 -21.10 25.84 13.88
CA MET A 396 -19.85 25.13 14.13
C MET A 396 -19.57 24.05 13.08
N HIS A 397 -20.58 23.28 12.65
CA HIS A 397 -20.42 22.27 11.61
C HIS A 397 -19.96 22.88 10.28
N ARG A 398 -20.56 24.01 9.88
CA ARG A 398 -20.11 24.77 8.69
C ARG A 398 -18.67 25.22 8.83
N LEU A 399 -18.31 25.75 10.00
CA LEU A 399 -16.96 26.24 10.24
C LEU A 399 -15.92 25.11 10.21
N VAL A 400 -16.19 23.95 10.81
CA VAL A 400 -15.29 22.78 10.79
C VAL A 400 -15.04 22.30 9.36
N LEU A 401 -16.08 22.18 8.53
CA LEU A 401 -15.91 21.80 7.12
C LEU A 401 -15.09 22.86 6.35
N LEU A 402 -15.35 24.14 6.59
CA LEU A 402 -14.59 25.22 6.00
C LEU A 402 -13.11 25.18 6.43
N MET A 403 -12.81 24.83 7.68
CA MET A 403 -11.43 24.75 8.16
C MET A 403 -10.64 23.66 7.45
N ALA A 404 -11.26 22.53 7.13
CA ALA A 404 -10.61 21.49 6.33
C ALA A 404 -10.17 22.03 4.95
N GLU A 405 -11.05 22.76 4.26
CA GLU A 405 -10.76 23.37 2.96
C GLU A 405 -9.66 24.44 3.05
N LYS A 406 -9.76 25.33 4.05
CA LYS A 406 -8.81 26.44 4.23
C LYS A 406 -7.42 25.95 4.67
N LYS A 407 -7.36 24.88 5.48
CA LYS A 407 -6.13 24.17 5.85
C LYS A 407 -5.41 23.64 4.62
N VAL A 408 -6.13 22.97 3.72
CA VAL A 408 -5.56 22.45 2.47
C VAL A 408 -5.09 23.61 1.60
N SER A 409 -5.92 24.63 1.38
CA SER A 409 -5.60 25.81 0.57
C SER A 409 -4.31 26.52 1.01
N LEU A 410 -4.10 26.65 2.33
CA LEU A 410 -2.90 27.29 2.89
C LEU A 410 -1.62 26.48 2.66
N ASN A 411 -1.72 25.15 2.56
CA ASN A 411 -0.56 24.25 2.42
C ASN A 411 -0.25 23.88 0.96
N THR A 412 -1.27 23.82 0.10
CA THR A 412 -1.10 23.44 -1.31
C THR A 412 -0.77 24.63 -2.21
N ASN A 413 -1.14 25.87 -1.84
CA ASN A 413 -0.75 27.06 -2.57
C ASN A 413 0.58 27.64 -2.03
N PRO A 414 1.70 27.54 -2.77
CA PRO A 414 3.00 28.02 -2.30
C PRO A 414 3.06 29.54 -2.11
N GLN A 415 2.20 30.30 -2.80
CA GLN A 415 2.12 31.76 -2.71
C GLN A 415 1.19 32.24 -1.57
N ALA A 416 0.38 31.35 -0.99
CA ALA A 416 -0.52 31.72 0.10
C ALA A 416 0.27 31.93 1.40
N THR A 417 0.24 33.16 1.92
CA THR A 417 0.78 33.52 3.24
C THR A 417 -0.31 33.57 4.31
N SER A 418 -1.56 33.79 3.91
CA SER A 418 -2.77 33.74 4.73
C SER A 418 -3.98 33.32 3.89
N VAL A 419 -5.04 32.87 4.56
CA VAL A 419 -6.33 32.57 3.95
C VAL A 419 -7.44 33.20 4.79
N SER A 420 -8.40 33.87 4.15
CA SER A 420 -9.58 34.41 4.84
C SER A 420 -10.59 33.31 5.16
N VAL A 421 -11.20 33.44 6.32
CA VAL A 421 -12.29 32.60 6.81
C VAL A 421 -13.55 33.43 6.86
N GLU A 422 -14.52 33.08 6.03
CA GLU A 422 -15.76 33.82 5.88
C GLU A 422 -16.93 32.85 5.98
N VAL A 423 -17.83 33.09 6.93
CA VAL A 423 -19.05 32.31 7.10
C VAL A 423 -20.23 33.27 7.21
N GLU A 424 -21.08 33.27 6.18
CA GLU A 424 -22.31 34.06 6.16
C GLU A 424 -23.30 33.60 7.24
N ALA A 425 -23.97 34.54 7.89
CA ALA A 425 -24.97 34.29 8.93
C ALA A 425 -24.49 33.24 9.95
N PHE A 426 -23.29 33.48 10.50
CA PHE A 426 -22.64 32.59 11.45
C PHE A 426 -23.36 32.58 12.81
N TYR A 427 -23.73 33.74 13.34
CA TYR A 427 -24.41 33.86 14.63
C TYR A 427 -25.46 34.97 14.61
N GLU A 428 -26.72 34.65 14.93
CA GLU A 428 -27.83 35.63 14.96
C GLU A 428 -27.94 36.49 13.68
N GLY A 429 -27.68 35.87 12.53
CA GLY A 429 -27.70 36.54 11.21
C GLY A 429 -26.45 37.39 10.91
N MET A 430 -25.48 37.48 11.82
CA MET A 430 -24.21 38.16 11.61
C MET A 430 -23.18 37.25 10.96
N ASP A 431 -22.42 37.80 10.02
CA ASP A 431 -21.32 37.10 9.35
C ASP A 431 -20.11 36.96 10.28
N LEU A 432 -19.35 35.88 10.09
CA LEU A 432 -18.00 35.72 10.61
C LEU A 432 -17.00 36.04 9.49
N ILE A 433 -16.09 36.96 9.75
CA ILE A 433 -14.98 37.30 8.85
C ILE A 433 -13.71 37.33 9.69
N ASP A 434 -12.80 36.39 9.43
CA ASP A 434 -11.48 36.35 10.06
C ASP A 434 -10.38 36.26 8.99
N THR A 435 -9.47 37.23 9.01
CA THR A 435 -8.34 37.31 8.08
C THR A 435 -6.99 37.12 8.77
N GLN A 436 -7.00 36.84 10.07
CA GLN A 436 -5.81 36.92 10.92
C GLN A 436 -5.43 35.58 11.56
N THR A 437 -6.37 34.64 11.70
CA THR A 437 -6.15 33.40 12.43
C THR A 437 -5.41 32.38 11.57
N LEU A 438 -5.83 32.20 10.31
CA LEU A 438 -5.17 31.30 9.36
C LEU A 438 -4.08 32.01 8.56
N THR A 439 -2.89 32.11 9.17
CA THR A 439 -1.66 32.52 8.46
C THR A 439 -0.64 31.41 8.50
N LYS A 440 0.21 31.32 7.47
CA LYS A 440 1.28 30.31 7.38
C LYS A 440 2.22 30.37 8.59
N ASN A 441 2.56 31.58 9.02
CA ASN A 441 3.41 31.79 10.20
C ASN A 441 2.76 31.28 11.50
N LYS A 442 1.46 31.56 11.71
CA LYS A 442 0.74 31.06 12.89
C LYS A 442 0.60 29.54 12.85
N MET A 443 0.30 28.98 11.69
CA MET A 443 0.20 27.53 11.50
C MET A 443 1.55 26.84 11.76
N ASP A 444 2.64 27.37 11.20
CA ASP A 444 3.99 26.84 11.40
C ASP A 444 4.44 26.92 12.87
N ASN A 445 4.09 28.00 13.57
CA ASN A 445 4.32 28.11 15.02
C ASN A 445 3.49 27.09 15.79
N ALA A 446 2.22 26.92 15.44
CA ALA A 446 1.35 25.97 16.10
C ALA A 446 1.82 24.52 15.92
N ILE A 447 2.27 24.15 14.72
CA ILE A 447 2.88 22.85 14.43
C ILE A 447 4.14 22.62 15.28
N ARG A 448 4.98 23.66 15.44
CA ARG A 448 6.25 23.56 16.19
C ARG A 448 6.07 23.43 17.70
N SER A 449 5.13 24.18 18.29
CA SER A 449 5.12 24.36 19.75
C SER A 449 3.75 24.29 20.43
N GLU A 450 2.63 24.48 19.70
CA GLU A 450 1.29 24.52 20.34
C GLU A 450 0.59 23.16 20.27
N TRP A 451 0.66 22.48 19.13
CA TRP A 451 -0.14 21.26 18.88
C TRP A 451 0.48 19.96 19.37
N GLY A 452 1.75 19.98 19.79
CA GLY A 452 2.45 18.79 20.25
C GLY A 452 2.57 17.70 19.18
N LEU A 453 2.41 18.03 17.89
CA LEU A 453 2.46 17.05 16.78
C LEU A 453 3.82 16.31 16.74
N LEU A 454 4.91 17.04 16.95
CA LEU A 454 6.25 16.43 16.97
C LEU A 454 6.45 15.54 18.20
N ASP A 455 5.99 15.98 19.38
CA ASP A 455 6.07 15.19 20.61
C ASP A 455 5.23 13.91 20.51
N MET A 456 4.06 14.03 19.88
CA MET A 456 3.18 12.92 19.56
C MET A 456 3.88 11.91 18.65
N PHE A 457 4.48 12.37 17.56
CA PHE A 457 5.27 11.53 16.66
C PHE A 457 6.48 10.89 17.36
N ASN A 458 7.23 11.65 18.16
CA ASN A 458 8.40 11.14 18.87
C ASN A 458 8.03 10.10 19.93
N THR A 459 6.92 10.32 20.63
CA THR A 459 6.33 9.32 21.54
C THR A 459 5.92 8.09 20.75
N ALA A 460 5.36 8.30 19.56
CA ALA A 460 4.95 7.23 18.67
C ALA A 460 6.12 6.30 18.32
N VAL A 461 7.16 6.91 17.78
CA VAL A 461 8.38 6.24 17.36
C VAL A 461 9.06 5.57 18.55
N ARG A 462 9.09 6.20 19.73
CA ARG A 462 9.68 5.62 20.93
C ARG A 462 8.92 4.37 21.37
N THR A 463 7.59 4.43 21.48
CA THR A 463 6.77 3.28 21.87
C THR A 463 6.83 2.16 20.84
N PHE A 464 6.84 2.52 19.55
CA PHE A 464 7.12 1.57 18.48
C PHE A 464 8.49 0.91 18.70
N ALA A 465 9.51 1.71 19.02
CA ALA A 465 10.85 1.21 19.14
C ALA A 465 11.08 0.32 20.38
N GLU A 466 10.51 0.71 21.52
CA GLU A 466 10.57 -0.06 22.77
C GLU A 466 9.92 -1.44 22.62
N LYS A 467 8.81 -1.52 21.88
CA LYS A 467 8.08 -2.78 21.66
C LYS A 467 8.90 -3.84 20.91
N TYR A 468 9.84 -3.41 20.06
CA TYR A 468 10.65 -4.30 19.20
C TYR A 468 12.14 -4.21 19.52
N LYS A 469 12.49 -3.65 20.67
CA LYS A 469 13.88 -3.42 21.07
C LYS A 469 14.72 -4.71 21.09
N ASP A 470 14.10 -5.83 21.44
CA ASP A 470 14.77 -7.15 21.51
C ASP A 470 14.89 -7.84 20.14
N THR A 471 14.21 -7.32 19.11
CA THR A 471 14.17 -7.92 17.77
C THR A 471 15.12 -7.28 16.76
N TRP A 472 15.78 -6.17 17.11
CA TRP A 472 16.68 -5.46 16.22
C TRP A 472 17.94 -4.91 16.90
N THR A 473 18.91 -4.52 16.10
CA THR A 473 20.10 -3.77 16.52
C THR A 473 19.87 -2.27 16.38
N GLU A 474 20.67 -1.45 17.09
CA GLU A 474 20.67 0.01 16.93
C GLU A 474 20.80 0.39 15.44
N GLY A 475 20.04 1.39 15.01
CA GLY A 475 20.05 1.85 13.63
C GLY A 475 19.39 0.90 12.63
N PHE A 476 18.38 0.14 13.06
CA PHE A 476 17.71 -0.87 12.24
C PHE A 476 17.04 -0.31 10.97
N VAL A 477 16.39 0.85 11.06
CA VAL A 477 15.65 1.47 9.95
C VAL A 477 16.56 2.39 9.15
N ASP A 478 16.71 2.13 7.86
CA ASP A 478 17.57 2.92 6.97
C ASP A 478 16.79 3.80 5.97
N MET A 479 15.47 3.63 5.91
CA MET A 479 14.58 4.41 5.06
C MET A 479 13.24 4.69 5.74
N VAL A 480 12.73 5.91 5.56
CA VAL A 480 11.41 6.33 6.04
C VAL A 480 10.61 6.92 4.88
N LEU A 481 9.39 6.45 4.68
CA LEU A 481 8.45 6.93 3.67
C LEU A 481 7.35 7.75 4.36
N LEU A 482 7.17 9.00 3.96
CA LEU A 482 6.12 9.88 4.49
C LEU A 482 4.90 9.87 3.55
N ALA A 483 3.75 9.42 4.05
CA ALA A 483 2.48 9.32 3.34
C ALA A 483 1.32 9.90 4.17
N GLY A 484 0.18 10.13 3.51
CA GLY A 484 -1.04 10.60 4.17
C GLY A 484 -1.23 12.12 4.12
N GLY A 485 -2.47 12.56 4.39
CA GLY A 485 -2.90 13.95 4.20
C GLY A 485 -2.17 14.98 5.07
N MET A 486 -1.78 14.63 6.30
CA MET A 486 -1.02 15.53 7.18
C MET A 486 0.39 15.78 6.67
N CYS A 487 0.97 14.82 5.95
CA CYS A 487 2.28 14.95 5.30
C CYS A 487 2.26 15.89 4.07
N GLN A 488 1.11 16.49 3.72
CA GLN A 488 1.09 17.59 2.76
C GLN A 488 1.58 18.92 3.37
N MET A 489 1.62 19.05 4.70
CA MET A 489 2.07 20.27 5.36
C MET A 489 3.61 20.35 5.35
N PRO A 490 4.24 21.26 4.58
CA PRO A 490 5.69 21.24 4.39
C PRO A 490 6.47 21.52 5.68
N SER A 491 5.85 22.22 6.64
CA SER A 491 6.47 22.48 7.94
C SER A 491 6.46 21.26 8.84
N LEU A 492 5.43 20.41 8.76
CA LEU A 492 5.39 19.15 9.49
C LEU A 492 6.41 18.17 8.92
N THR A 493 6.45 17.94 7.60
CA THR A 493 7.39 16.99 6.99
C THR A 493 8.85 17.36 7.25
N ARG A 494 9.20 18.65 7.22
CA ARG A 494 10.54 19.13 7.60
C ARG A 494 10.89 18.84 9.06
N LEU A 495 9.94 19.03 9.99
CA LEU A 495 10.15 18.72 11.41
C LEU A 495 10.30 17.21 11.65
N LEU A 496 9.47 16.40 10.99
CA LEU A 496 9.57 14.94 11.06
C LEU A 496 10.92 14.45 10.54
N ALA A 497 11.34 14.92 9.36
CA ALA A 497 12.64 14.57 8.79
C ALA A 497 13.80 14.95 9.72
N ALA A 498 13.77 16.16 10.30
CA ALA A 498 14.79 16.60 11.26
C ALA A 498 14.81 15.76 12.54
N SER A 499 13.65 15.34 13.04
CA SER A 499 13.57 14.46 14.21
C SER A 499 14.07 13.05 13.92
N ILE A 500 13.67 12.45 12.80
CA ILE A 500 14.12 11.12 12.35
C ILE A 500 15.64 11.09 12.19
N GLN A 501 16.22 12.15 11.63
CA GLN A 501 17.67 12.27 11.41
C GLN A 501 18.44 12.73 12.67
N SER A 502 17.74 12.98 13.79
CA SER A 502 18.38 13.44 15.02
C SER A 502 19.17 12.31 15.70
N PRO A 503 20.27 12.63 16.39
CA PRO A 503 21.02 11.63 17.17
C PRO A 503 20.20 10.93 18.26
N GLU A 504 19.12 11.57 18.75
CA GLU A 504 18.26 11.04 19.80
C GLU A 504 17.43 9.83 19.34
N GLN A 505 17.20 9.69 18.03
CA GLN A 505 16.41 8.61 17.45
C GLN A 505 17.28 7.46 16.88
N ARG A 506 18.59 7.45 17.16
CA ARG A 506 19.53 6.43 16.67
C ARG A 506 19.23 5.01 17.16
N SER A 507 18.49 4.89 18.26
CA SER A 507 18.01 3.60 18.75
C SER A 507 17.21 2.83 17.70
N LEU A 508 16.47 3.54 16.83
CA LEU A 508 15.69 2.97 15.73
C LEU A 508 16.31 3.26 14.37
N PHE A 509 16.74 4.50 14.11
CA PHE A 509 17.15 4.93 12.77
C PHE A 509 18.66 4.90 12.56
N ALA A 510 19.08 4.40 11.39
CA ALA A 510 20.46 4.42 10.98
C ALA A 510 21.00 5.86 10.90
N ALA A 511 22.30 6.04 11.13
CA ALA A 511 22.93 7.38 11.06
C ALA A 511 22.78 8.06 9.69
N ALA A 512 22.60 7.29 8.62
CA ALA A 512 22.37 7.77 7.26
C ALA A 512 20.93 7.52 6.76
N VAL A 513 19.96 7.49 7.68
CA VAL A 513 18.53 7.25 7.35
C VAL A 513 18.03 8.22 6.28
N ARG A 514 17.41 7.67 5.24
CA ARG A 514 16.80 8.42 4.15
C ARG A 514 15.33 8.69 4.46
N VAL A 515 14.91 9.95 4.49
CA VAL A 515 13.50 10.33 4.62
C VAL A 515 12.98 10.77 3.26
N LEU A 516 11.97 10.08 2.76
CA LEU A 516 11.38 10.29 1.43
C LEU A 516 9.97 10.87 1.60
N ASP A 517 9.67 11.96 0.90
CA ASP A 517 8.35 12.60 0.87
C ASP A 517 7.79 12.65 -0.57
N SER A 518 6.58 13.18 -0.75
CA SER A 518 5.90 13.16 -2.06
C SER A 518 6.59 14.01 -3.13
N SER A 519 7.56 14.87 -2.78
CA SER A 519 8.31 15.67 -3.75
C SER A 519 9.07 14.81 -4.77
N LEU A 520 9.39 13.56 -4.40
CA LEU A 520 10.08 12.61 -5.26
C LEU A 520 9.23 12.06 -6.40
N MET A 521 7.90 12.07 -6.29
CA MET A 521 7.02 11.60 -7.38
C MET A 521 7.03 12.58 -8.55
N GLY A 522 7.12 13.88 -8.23
CA GLY A 522 6.73 15.01 -9.07
C GLY A 522 5.49 14.74 -9.92
N SER A 523 5.36 15.42 -11.07
CA SER A 523 4.09 15.46 -11.85
C SER A 523 2.87 16.01 -11.09
N GLY A 524 3.08 16.67 -9.93
CA GLY A 524 1.99 17.21 -9.11
C GLY A 524 1.25 16.14 -8.30
N VAL A 525 1.90 15.01 -8.00
CA VAL A 525 1.37 14.00 -7.07
C VAL A 525 1.59 14.44 -5.62
N CYS A 526 0.52 14.48 -4.85
CA CYS A 526 0.53 14.84 -3.43
C CYS A 526 0.70 13.61 -2.51
N ALA A 527 0.99 13.82 -1.22
CA ALA A 527 1.26 12.74 -0.26
C ALA A 527 0.05 11.82 0.02
N ASP A 528 -1.16 12.31 -0.20
CA ASP A 528 -2.43 11.58 -0.12
C ASP A 528 -2.75 10.78 -1.39
N GLU A 529 -2.28 11.27 -2.54
CA GLU A 529 -2.45 10.62 -3.85
C GLU A 529 -1.48 9.45 -4.06
N LEU A 530 -0.37 9.44 -3.32
CA LEU A 530 0.71 8.45 -3.39
C LEU A 530 0.19 7.01 -3.33
N LEU A 531 -0.73 6.74 -2.40
CA LEU A 531 -1.30 5.42 -2.18
C LEU A 531 -2.05 4.91 -3.43
N SER A 532 -2.85 5.79 -4.04
CA SER A 532 -3.58 5.47 -5.27
C SER A 532 -2.64 5.23 -6.45
N VAL A 533 -1.58 6.02 -6.57
CA VAL A 533 -0.52 5.82 -7.59
C VAL A 533 0.18 4.46 -7.42
N GLY A 534 0.53 4.10 -6.19
CA GLY A 534 1.11 2.79 -5.87
C GLY A 534 0.21 1.62 -6.24
N GLY A 535 -1.08 1.69 -5.87
CA GLY A 535 -2.06 0.70 -6.30
C GLY A 535 -2.24 0.64 -7.82
N CYS A 536 -2.08 1.76 -8.52
CA CYS A 536 -2.20 1.78 -9.99
C CYS A 536 -0.98 1.13 -10.64
N HIS A 537 0.23 1.33 -10.09
CA HIS A 537 1.40 0.57 -10.47
C HIS A 537 1.21 -0.94 -10.24
N HIS A 538 0.61 -1.34 -9.11
CA HIS A 538 0.25 -2.74 -8.86
C HIS A 538 -0.68 -3.28 -9.96
N SER A 539 -1.79 -2.59 -10.24
CA SER A 539 -2.71 -2.95 -11.33
C SER A 539 -2.01 -3.04 -12.70
N CYS A 540 -1.05 -2.16 -13.00
CA CYS A 540 -0.24 -2.22 -14.21
C CYS A 540 0.60 -3.50 -14.28
N ARG A 541 1.19 -3.95 -13.16
CA ARG A 541 1.97 -5.19 -13.08
C ARG A 541 1.07 -6.41 -13.28
N VAL A 542 -0.08 -6.45 -12.62
CA VAL A 542 -1.08 -7.53 -12.79
C VAL A 542 -1.55 -7.60 -14.26
N ALA A 543 -1.88 -6.45 -14.86
CA ALA A 543 -2.28 -6.37 -16.26
C ALA A 543 -1.16 -6.82 -17.21
N GLY A 544 0.10 -6.48 -16.89
CA GLY A 544 1.27 -6.97 -17.62
C GLY A 544 1.41 -8.49 -17.57
N CYS A 545 1.22 -9.09 -16.40
CA CYS A 545 1.26 -10.54 -16.20
C CYS A 545 0.14 -11.25 -16.99
N TYR A 546 -1.08 -10.71 -16.96
CA TYR A 546 -2.20 -11.19 -17.78
C TYR A 546 -1.87 -11.18 -19.27
N MET A 547 -1.30 -10.08 -19.78
CA MET A 547 -0.93 -9.96 -21.19
C MET A 547 0.17 -10.96 -21.55
N MET A 548 1.17 -11.15 -20.69
CA MET A 548 2.24 -12.12 -20.89
C MET A 548 1.70 -13.55 -20.95
N GLN A 549 0.82 -13.92 -20.01
CA GLN A 549 0.15 -15.22 -19.99
C GLN A 549 -0.61 -15.45 -21.31
N ARG A 550 -1.51 -14.52 -21.67
CA ARG A 550 -2.32 -14.61 -22.89
C ARG A 550 -1.47 -14.72 -24.17
N LEU A 551 -0.38 -13.96 -24.25
CA LEU A 551 0.55 -14.03 -25.38
C LEU A 551 1.26 -15.39 -25.45
N ALA A 552 1.70 -15.91 -24.30
CA ALA A 552 2.41 -17.18 -24.24
C ALA A 552 1.50 -18.36 -24.62
N THR A 553 0.26 -18.40 -24.11
CA THR A 553 -0.75 -19.41 -24.49
C THR A 553 -1.12 -19.31 -25.99
N SER A 554 -1.22 -18.08 -26.53
CA SER A 554 -1.50 -17.90 -27.97
C SER A 554 -0.39 -18.46 -28.86
N ARG A 555 0.88 -18.38 -28.42
CA ARG A 555 2.04 -18.87 -29.17
C ARG A 555 2.16 -20.40 -29.12
N GLN A 556 1.75 -21.04 -28.03
CA GLN A 556 1.64 -22.51 -27.94
C GLN A 556 0.66 -23.08 -28.98
N SER A 557 -0.43 -22.36 -29.28
CA SER A 557 -1.45 -22.83 -30.23
C SER A 557 -1.01 -22.85 -31.71
N ARG A 558 0.10 -22.18 -32.07
CA ARG A 558 0.57 -22.08 -33.46
C ARG A 558 1.37 -23.33 -33.86
N LYS A 559 0.74 -24.19 -34.66
CA LYS A 559 1.24 -25.50 -35.14
C LYS A 559 2.53 -25.49 -36.00
N SER A 560 3.18 -24.35 -36.24
CA SER A 560 4.29 -24.23 -37.22
C SER A 560 5.68 -23.95 -36.61
N ALA A 561 5.84 -23.98 -35.29
CA ALA A 561 7.12 -23.71 -34.64
C ALA A 561 7.98 -24.99 -34.51
N GLY A 562 9.28 -24.90 -34.77
CA GLY A 562 10.20 -26.04 -34.57
C GLY A 562 10.26 -26.48 -33.09
N LYS A 563 10.68 -27.73 -32.83
CA LYS A 563 10.66 -28.37 -31.48
C LYS A 563 11.23 -27.50 -30.36
N LEU A 564 12.36 -26.83 -30.59
CA LEU A 564 12.99 -25.95 -29.59
C LEU A 564 12.16 -24.68 -29.32
N GLN A 565 11.54 -24.11 -30.36
CA GLN A 565 10.72 -22.92 -30.24
C GLN A 565 9.38 -23.22 -29.54
N ALA A 566 8.83 -24.43 -29.75
CA ALA A 566 7.67 -24.92 -29.02
C ALA A 566 7.98 -25.14 -27.53
N ALA A 567 9.14 -25.73 -27.19
CA ALA A 567 9.57 -25.94 -25.81
C ALA A 567 9.79 -24.61 -25.05
N VAL A 568 10.47 -23.63 -25.67
CA VAL A 568 10.66 -22.29 -25.08
C VAL A 568 9.34 -21.54 -24.92
N ALA A 569 8.42 -21.65 -25.90
CA ALA A 569 7.10 -21.05 -25.78
C ALA A 569 6.27 -21.70 -24.67
N ALA A 570 6.42 -23.01 -24.45
CA ALA A 570 5.73 -23.73 -23.38
C ALA A 570 6.26 -23.34 -22.00
N GLN A 571 7.57 -23.32 -21.80
CA GLN A 571 8.18 -22.88 -20.54
C GLN A 571 7.83 -21.41 -20.22
N ALA A 572 7.81 -20.54 -21.23
CA ALA A 572 7.39 -19.15 -21.04
C ALA A 572 5.91 -19.04 -20.65
N ALA A 573 5.04 -19.91 -21.19
CA ALA A 573 3.62 -19.95 -20.84
C ALA A 573 3.39 -20.48 -19.44
N GLU A 574 4.12 -21.53 -19.04
CA GLU A 574 4.09 -22.09 -17.69
C GLU A 574 4.57 -21.07 -16.66
N ALA A 575 5.69 -20.40 -16.89
CA ALA A 575 6.20 -19.34 -16.02
C ALA A 575 5.22 -18.16 -15.92
N ALA A 576 4.65 -17.71 -17.04
CA ALA A 576 3.67 -16.63 -17.03
C ALA A 576 2.35 -17.02 -16.34
N THR A 577 1.95 -18.29 -16.44
CA THR A 577 0.78 -18.82 -15.73
C THR A 577 1.04 -18.94 -14.24
N SER A 578 2.22 -19.42 -13.83
CA SER A 578 2.62 -19.48 -12.42
C SER A 578 2.67 -18.09 -11.78
N VAL A 579 3.22 -17.09 -12.47
CA VAL A 579 3.23 -15.70 -11.97
C VAL A 579 1.82 -15.13 -11.91
N TRP A 580 0.98 -15.39 -12.90
CA TRP A 580 -0.42 -14.96 -12.87
C TRP A 580 -1.18 -15.60 -11.70
N ASP A 581 -1.07 -16.91 -11.53
CA ASP A 581 -1.73 -17.65 -10.46
C ASP A 581 -1.26 -17.14 -9.09
N ALA A 582 0.05 -16.93 -8.89
CA ALA A 582 0.59 -16.38 -7.65
C ALA A 582 0.10 -14.94 -7.33
N LEU A 583 -0.31 -14.18 -8.34
CA LEU A 583 -0.80 -12.80 -8.17
C LEU A 583 -2.32 -12.71 -8.06
N THR A 584 -3.06 -13.80 -8.36
CA THR A 584 -4.51 -13.73 -8.56
C THR A 584 -5.32 -14.83 -7.89
N LYS A 585 -4.71 -15.95 -7.52
CA LYS A 585 -5.35 -17.01 -6.75
C LYS A 585 -5.01 -16.83 -5.27
N ASP A 586 -6.04 -16.77 -4.45
CA ASP A 586 -5.91 -16.95 -3.01
C ASP A 586 -5.72 -18.45 -2.72
N ASP A 587 -5.07 -18.80 -1.62
CA ASP A 587 -4.71 -20.17 -1.25
C ASP A 587 -5.96 -20.96 -0.82
N ASP A 588 -6.84 -21.26 -1.76
CA ASP A 588 -7.99 -22.14 -1.54
C ASP A 588 -7.46 -23.58 -1.49
N GLY A 589 -7.06 -23.98 -0.29
CA GLY A 589 -6.93 -25.38 0.07
C GLY A 589 -8.31 -26.03 0.06
N GLU A 590 -8.81 -26.38 -1.12
CA GLU A 590 -9.83 -27.43 -1.25
C GLU A 590 -9.18 -28.75 -0.80
N SER A 591 -9.19 -28.99 0.51
CA SER A 591 -8.90 -30.31 1.07
C SER A 591 -9.98 -31.25 0.58
N SER A 592 -9.65 -32.06 -0.43
CA SER A 592 -10.38 -33.28 -0.76
C SER A 592 -10.34 -34.17 0.46
N ASP A 593 -11.51 -34.45 1.04
CA ASP A 593 -11.71 -35.41 2.11
C ASP A 593 -10.95 -36.72 1.80
N GLY A 594 -9.90 -36.98 2.58
CA GLY A 594 -9.08 -38.18 2.54
C GLY A 594 -8.60 -38.47 3.95
N GLU A 595 -9.02 -39.62 4.47
CA GLU A 595 -8.92 -40.05 5.86
C GLU A 595 -7.48 -40.05 6.43
N ASP A 596 -7.38 -39.59 7.68
CA ASP A 596 -6.41 -39.94 8.73
C ASP A 596 -4.95 -40.29 8.35
N GLU A 597 -4.02 -39.33 8.45
CA GLU A 597 -2.66 -39.58 8.95
C GLU A 597 -2.15 -38.43 9.86
N LYS A 598 -1.37 -38.80 10.88
CA LYS A 598 -0.92 -38.03 12.05
C LYS A 598 0.10 -36.90 11.73
N PRO A 599 0.35 -35.95 12.66
CA PRO A 599 1.03 -34.70 12.35
C PRO A 599 2.55 -34.89 12.29
N GLU A 600 3.13 -34.74 11.09
CA GLU A 600 4.52 -34.33 10.95
C GLU A 600 4.59 -32.80 10.77
N GLU A 601 5.05 -32.12 11.82
CA GLU A 601 5.51 -30.74 11.78
C GLU A 601 6.74 -30.62 10.86
N LEU A 602 6.53 -30.33 9.58
CA LEU A 602 7.41 -29.48 8.77
C LEU A 602 6.79 -29.36 7.38
N MET A 603 6.83 -28.15 6.79
CA MET A 603 6.62 -27.90 5.36
C MET A 603 5.18 -27.82 4.85
N SER A 604 4.49 -26.73 5.16
CA SER A 604 3.44 -26.20 4.27
C SER A 604 3.22 -24.70 4.50
N ASP A 605 4.16 -23.88 4.01
CA ASP A 605 3.91 -22.46 3.75
C ASP A 605 4.13 -22.21 2.24
N PRO A 606 3.06 -22.19 1.43
CA PRO A 606 3.16 -21.92 0.00
C PRO A 606 3.51 -20.45 -0.30
N HIS A 607 3.43 -19.56 0.69
CA HIS A 607 3.65 -18.10 0.55
C HIS A 607 5.09 -17.68 0.91
N CYS A 608 5.87 -18.57 1.52
CA CYS A 608 7.32 -18.47 1.48
C CYS A 608 7.78 -18.80 0.05
N GLY A 609 7.95 -17.76 -0.78
CA GLY A 609 8.56 -17.89 -2.10
C GLY A 609 9.80 -18.79 -2.03
N VAL A 610 10.02 -19.67 -3.01
CA VAL A 610 11.14 -20.61 -2.94
C VAL A 610 12.43 -19.80 -2.93
N PHE A 611 13.11 -19.76 -1.80
CA PHE A 611 14.37 -19.05 -1.69
C PHE A 611 15.52 -19.98 -2.02
N LEU A 612 16.58 -19.41 -2.59
CA LEU A 612 17.81 -20.14 -2.79
C LEU A 612 18.41 -20.54 -1.43
N ALA A 613 18.62 -21.85 -1.21
CA ALA A 613 19.08 -22.39 0.07
C ALA A 613 20.55 -22.07 0.38
N GLY A 614 21.38 -21.90 -0.66
CA GLY A 614 22.80 -21.56 -0.55
C GLY A 614 23.18 -20.51 -1.59
N ASN A 615 24.28 -19.80 -1.37
CA ASN A 615 24.79 -18.85 -2.34
C ASN A 615 25.25 -19.60 -3.59
N VAL A 616 25.18 -18.95 -4.75
CA VAL A 616 25.89 -19.36 -5.96
C VAL A 616 27.01 -18.36 -6.17
N TYR A 617 28.24 -18.85 -6.23
CA TYR A 617 29.44 -18.06 -6.40
C TYR A 617 30.03 -18.23 -7.80
N LEU A 618 30.60 -17.14 -8.32
CA LEU A 618 31.59 -17.17 -9.39
C LEU A 618 32.98 -17.16 -8.77
N TYR A 619 33.80 -18.14 -9.13
CA TYR A 619 35.21 -18.09 -8.77
C TYR A 619 35.98 -17.14 -9.68
N VAL A 620 36.74 -16.23 -9.06
CA VAL A 620 37.56 -15.20 -9.72
C VAL A 620 39.04 -15.27 -9.32
N GLY A 621 39.43 -16.33 -8.60
CA GLY A 621 40.81 -16.58 -8.18
C GLY A 621 41.66 -17.32 -9.22
N ASP A 622 42.83 -17.79 -8.80
CA ASP A 622 43.73 -18.57 -9.64
C ASP A 622 43.21 -20.00 -9.86
N THR A 623 42.94 -20.36 -11.11
CA THR A 623 42.44 -21.69 -11.49
C THR A 623 43.34 -22.86 -11.08
N THR A 624 44.64 -22.62 -10.83
CA THR A 624 45.56 -23.66 -10.33
C THR A 624 45.25 -24.08 -8.89
N ALA A 625 44.49 -23.26 -8.14
CA ALA A 625 44.03 -23.58 -6.79
C ALA A 625 42.76 -24.45 -6.77
N LEU A 626 42.13 -24.69 -7.93
CA LEU A 626 40.94 -25.54 -8.02
C LEU A 626 41.31 -27.02 -8.06
N THR A 627 40.56 -27.84 -7.34
CA THR A 627 40.71 -29.29 -7.29
C THR A 627 39.49 -29.99 -7.90
N CYS A 628 39.58 -31.30 -8.10
CA CYS A 628 38.46 -32.14 -8.55
C CYS A 628 37.64 -32.72 -7.37
N ALA A 629 37.84 -32.21 -6.15
CA ALA A 629 37.14 -32.72 -4.97
C ALA A 629 35.66 -32.29 -4.94
N ALA A 630 34.83 -33.12 -4.29
CA ALA A 630 33.38 -32.89 -4.17
C ALA A 630 33.02 -31.65 -3.34
N THR A 631 33.86 -31.29 -2.36
CA THR A 631 33.84 -30.00 -1.66
C THR A 631 35.27 -29.45 -1.60
N GLN A 632 35.39 -28.12 -1.53
CA GLN A 632 36.67 -27.40 -1.58
C GLN A 632 36.62 -26.19 -0.66
N GLN A 633 37.73 -25.90 0.04
CA GLN A 633 37.87 -24.67 0.78
C GLN A 633 38.56 -23.62 -0.09
N LEU A 634 37.85 -22.54 -0.41
CA LEU A 634 38.34 -21.46 -1.26
C LEU A 634 38.33 -20.13 -0.51
N PRO A 635 39.30 -19.23 -0.77
CA PRO A 635 39.30 -17.91 -0.12
C PRO A 635 38.07 -17.09 -0.46
N CYS A 636 37.48 -16.41 0.54
CA CYS A 636 36.36 -15.47 0.36
C CYS A 636 36.67 -14.44 -0.75
N ALA A 637 37.90 -13.92 -0.78
CA ALA A 637 38.34 -12.94 -1.78
C ALA A 637 38.37 -13.49 -3.22
N SER A 638 38.43 -14.81 -3.40
CA SER A 638 38.40 -15.48 -4.69
C SER A 638 36.98 -15.87 -5.13
N LEU A 639 35.97 -15.62 -4.30
CA LEU A 639 34.56 -15.90 -4.58
C LEU A 639 33.77 -14.60 -4.72
N ARG A 640 32.97 -14.51 -5.79
CA ARG A 640 31.98 -13.45 -5.97
C ARG A 640 30.60 -14.06 -5.89
N VAL A 641 29.79 -13.63 -4.92
CA VAL A 641 28.39 -14.04 -4.84
C VAL A 641 27.66 -13.56 -6.09
N LEU A 642 27.21 -14.51 -6.92
CA LEU A 642 26.36 -14.25 -8.08
C LEU A 642 24.89 -14.22 -7.67
N LEU A 643 24.44 -15.21 -6.91
CA LEU A 643 23.08 -15.30 -6.38
C LEU A 643 23.19 -15.58 -4.88
N ALA A 644 22.57 -14.75 -4.05
CA ALA A 644 22.65 -14.94 -2.60
C ALA A 644 21.73 -16.08 -2.14
N HIS A 645 22.14 -16.83 -1.12
CA HIS A 645 21.20 -17.57 -0.28
C HIS A 645 20.16 -16.57 0.22
N SER A 646 18.87 -16.90 0.21
CA SER A 646 17.73 -15.96 0.37
C SER A 646 17.35 -15.13 -0.86
N ALA A 647 17.95 -15.31 -2.03
CA ALA A 647 17.40 -14.77 -3.26
C ALA A 647 16.08 -15.49 -3.58
N ALA A 648 14.98 -14.73 -3.74
CA ALA A 648 13.68 -15.27 -4.12
C ALA A 648 13.75 -15.83 -5.55
N LEU A 649 13.28 -17.06 -5.75
CA LEU A 649 13.26 -17.68 -7.07
C LEU A 649 11.95 -17.37 -7.80
N PRO A 650 11.99 -17.11 -9.12
CA PRO A 650 13.19 -17.07 -9.94
C PRO A 650 14.01 -15.78 -9.76
N CYS A 651 15.33 -15.89 -9.69
CA CYS A 651 16.24 -14.73 -9.65
C CYS A 651 17.22 -14.76 -10.83
N ARG A 652 17.64 -13.58 -11.30
CA ARG A 652 18.58 -13.45 -12.41
C ARG A 652 19.64 -12.39 -12.15
N VAL A 653 20.88 -12.72 -12.50
CA VAL A 653 21.99 -11.77 -12.61
C VAL A 653 22.56 -11.79 -14.01
N ALA A 654 22.97 -10.62 -14.50
CA ALA A 654 23.48 -10.43 -15.85
C ALA A 654 24.85 -9.75 -15.80
N ILE A 655 25.86 -10.35 -16.44
CA ILE A 655 27.23 -9.85 -16.46
C ILE A 655 27.61 -9.49 -17.90
N PRO A 656 28.01 -8.24 -18.19
CA PRO A 656 28.55 -7.86 -19.48
C PRO A 656 29.79 -8.71 -19.81
N TRP A 657 29.86 -9.22 -21.04
CA TRP A 657 31.01 -9.97 -21.53
C TRP A 657 31.49 -9.39 -22.86
N SER A 658 32.73 -8.93 -22.87
CA SER A 658 33.40 -8.38 -24.06
C SER A 658 34.50 -9.36 -24.49
N PRO A 659 34.23 -10.30 -25.40
CA PRO A 659 35.23 -11.24 -25.85
C PRO A 659 36.35 -10.52 -26.62
N THR A 660 37.60 -10.92 -26.39
CA THR A 660 38.78 -10.35 -27.05
C THR A 660 38.89 -10.74 -28.52
N SER A 661 38.21 -11.80 -28.95
CA SER A 661 38.13 -12.24 -30.34
C SER A 661 36.83 -13.03 -30.62
N PRO A 662 36.43 -13.19 -31.90
CA PRO A 662 35.30 -14.02 -32.31
C PRO A 662 35.38 -15.50 -31.87
N GLU A 663 36.59 -16.00 -31.67
CA GLU A 663 36.88 -17.37 -31.26
C GLU A 663 37.14 -17.49 -29.75
N ALA A 664 37.06 -16.37 -29.02
CA ALA A 664 37.36 -16.33 -27.60
C ALA A 664 36.50 -17.33 -26.82
N ARG A 665 37.16 -17.97 -25.87
CA ARG A 665 36.58 -18.94 -24.95
C ARG A 665 36.76 -18.41 -23.54
N THR A 666 35.74 -18.54 -22.71
CA THR A 666 35.80 -18.23 -21.28
C THR A 666 35.32 -19.45 -20.52
N VAL A 667 36.02 -19.81 -19.46
CA VAL A 667 35.62 -20.90 -18.56
C VAL A 667 35.14 -20.26 -17.26
N LEU A 668 33.90 -20.57 -16.87
CA LEU A 668 33.30 -20.11 -15.63
C LEU A 668 33.28 -21.26 -14.63
N TYR A 669 33.85 -21.04 -13.45
CA TYR A 669 33.77 -22.00 -12.35
C TYR A 669 32.73 -21.49 -11.35
N LEU A 670 31.65 -22.26 -11.21
CA LEU A 670 30.53 -21.95 -10.35
C LEU A 670 30.52 -22.86 -9.15
N PHE A 671 30.24 -22.27 -7.99
CA PHE A 671 30.23 -22.97 -6.71
C PHE A 671 28.95 -22.65 -5.95
N THR A 672 28.55 -23.54 -5.06
CA THR A 672 27.50 -23.30 -4.07
C THR A 672 27.98 -23.69 -2.68
N ASP A 673 27.28 -23.28 -1.63
CA ASP A 673 27.65 -23.63 -0.26
C ASP A 673 27.62 -25.16 -0.07
N ALA A 674 28.64 -25.73 0.58
CA ALA A 674 28.71 -27.18 0.81
C ALA A 674 27.77 -27.67 1.94
N HIS A 675 27.40 -26.76 2.86
CA HIS A 675 26.53 -26.98 4.02
C HIS A 675 25.49 -25.86 4.12
N GLY A 676 24.33 -26.14 4.77
CA GLY A 676 23.34 -25.10 5.09
C GLY A 676 23.91 -24.01 6.00
N PRO A 677 23.22 -22.86 6.17
CA PRO A 677 23.78 -21.69 6.85
C PRO A 677 24.22 -22.05 8.28
N SER A 678 25.52 -22.16 8.51
CA SER A 678 26.07 -22.44 9.84
C SER A 678 25.93 -21.20 10.73
N SER A 679 25.30 -21.39 11.89
CA SER A 679 25.32 -20.41 12.97
C SER A 679 26.76 -20.14 13.44
N THR A 680 27.07 -18.85 13.60
CA THR A 680 28.12 -18.25 14.45
C THR A 680 29.60 -18.37 14.06
N ASP A 681 30.24 -17.20 13.96
CA ASP A 681 31.55 -16.86 14.54
C ASP A 681 32.79 -17.70 14.21
N SER A 682 33.17 -17.76 12.93
CA SER A 682 34.61 -17.86 12.63
C SER A 682 35.01 -16.83 11.59
N ALA A 683 35.87 -15.88 12.02
CA ALA A 683 36.68 -15.02 11.16
C ALA A 683 37.70 -15.88 10.39
N GLY A 684 37.21 -16.71 9.47
CA GLY A 684 38.01 -17.51 8.56
C GLY A 684 38.01 -16.90 7.16
N ASP A 685 39.21 -16.75 6.59
CA ASP A 685 39.41 -16.26 5.21
C ASP A 685 38.94 -17.25 4.12
N LEU A 686 38.45 -18.43 4.49
CA LEU A 686 38.13 -19.57 3.62
C LEU A 686 36.65 -20.00 3.77
N VAL A 687 35.99 -20.29 2.65
CA VAL A 687 34.61 -20.81 2.56
C VAL A 687 34.66 -22.23 1.99
N GLU A 688 33.94 -23.17 2.60
CA GLU A 688 33.75 -24.50 2.03
C GLU A 688 32.60 -24.51 1.02
N VAL A 689 32.93 -24.87 -0.22
CA VAL A 689 32.01 -24.80 -1.35
C VAL A 689 32.02 -26.08 -2.17
N ARG A 690 30.89 -26.37 -2.82
CA ARG A 690 30.70 -27.47 -3.77
C ARG A 690 30.65 -26.93 -5.20
N PRO A 691 31.37 -27.53 -6.18
CA PRO A 691 31.27 -27.09 -7.57
C PRO A 691 29.89 -27.44 -8.14
N VAL A 692 29.23 -26.45 -8.77
CA VAL A 692 27.97 -26.65 -9.52
C VAL A 692 28.22 -27.47 -10.79
N ASN A 693 29.44 -27.38 -11.34
CA ASN A 693 29.93 -28.22 -12.42
C ASN A 693 31.44 -28.45 -12.24
N SER A 694 31.85 -29.72 -12.14
CA SER A 694 33.23 -30.14 -11.89
C SER A 694 34.21 -29.83 -13.03
N ALA A 695 33.74 -29.65 -14.26
CA ALA A 695 34.58 -29.38 -15.42
C ALA A 695 34.75 -27.88 -15.75
N GLY A 696 34.04 -27.00 -15.03
CA GLY A 696 33.87 -25.60 -15.42
C GLY A 696 33.00 -25.45 -16.67
N LEU A 697 32.30 -24.33 -16.77
CA LEU A 697 31.42 -24.05 -17.90
C LEU A 697 32.16 -23.28 -18.99
N VAL A 698 32.31 -23.89 -20.17
CA VAL A 698 32.94 -23.24 -21.33
C VAL A 698 31.91 -22.46 -22.16
N LEU A 699 32.11 -21.16 -22.26
CA LEU A 699 31.36 -20.26 -23.12
C LEU A 699 32.18 -19.90 -24.37
N HIS A 700 31.56 -20.02 -25.53
CA HIS A 700 32.17 -19.73 -26.83
C HIS A 700 31.58 -18.47 -27.45
N ALA A 701 32.43 -17.48 -27.73
CA ALA A 701 32.04 -16.28 -28.48
C ALA A 701 31.59 -16.62 -29.91
N ALA A 702 32.05 -17.73 -30.49
CA ALA A 702 31.65 -18.17 -31.83
C ALA A 702 30.15 -18.54 -31.92
N ALA A 703 29.55 -19.08 -30.85
CA ALA A 703 28.10 -19.30 -30.75
C ALA A 703 27.31 -17.97 -30.84
N ALA A 704 27.97 -16.89 -30.42
CA ALA A 704 27.67 -15.48 -30.65
C ALA A 704 27.33 -15.06 -32.09
N LEU A 705 28.14 -15.57 -33.02
CA LEU A 705 28.50 -14.89 -34.27
C LEU A 705 28.10 -15.65 -35.54
N ALA A 706 27.54 -16.86 -35.40
CA ALA A 706 27.10 -17.71 -36.51
C ALA A 706 25.96 -17.13 -37.39
N ARG A 707 25.52 -15.88 -37.15
CA ARG A 707 24.45 -15.19 -37.90
C ARG A 707 24.87 -13.89 -38.62
N GLY A 708 26.16 -13.69 -38.89
CA GLY A 708 26.62 -12.75 -39.94
C GLY A 708 26.45 -11.24 -39.68
N GLU A 709 26.27 -10.79 -38.44
CA GLU A 709 26.21 -9.36 -38.09
C GLU A 709 27.36 -8.96 -37.15
N ALA A 710 27.74 -7.68 -37.18
CA ALA A 710 28.84 -7.10 -36.38
C ALA A 710 28.72 -7.44 -34.89
N VAL A 711 29.87 -7.53 -34.20
CA VAL A 711 29.98 -7.89 -32.77
C VAL A 711 29.19 -6.89 -31.92
N GLY A 712 27.92 -7.19 -31.63
CA GLY A 712 27.16 -6.52 -30.58
C GLY A 712 27.70 -6.90 -29.21
N SER A 713 27.49 -6.05 -28.20
CA SER A 713 27.85 -6.35 -26.81
C SER A 713 27.23 -7.68 -26.37
N LEU A 714 27.98 -8.57 -25.71
CA LEU A 714 27.46 -9.82 -25.18
C LEU A 714 27.22 -9.70 -23.68
N CYS A 715 26.34 -10.54 -23.16
CA CYS A 715 26.10 -10.70 -21.73
C CYS A 715 25.98 -12.18 -21.38
N ILE A 716 26.45 -12.54 -20.20
CA ILE A 716 26.23 -13.83 -19.57
C ILE A 716 25.15 -13.65 -18.50
N THR A 717 24.02 -14.32 -18.65
CA THR A 717 22.92 -14.28 -17.66
C THR A 717 22.89 -15.58 -16.87
N PHE A 718 22.81 -15.45 -15.54
CA PHE A 718 22.63 -16.53 -14.59
C PHE A 718 21.21 -16.43 -14.05
N THR A 719 20.36 -17.43 -14.32
CA THR A 719 18.97 -17.47 -13.82
C THR A 719 18.79 -18.71 -12.96
N ALA A 720 18.45 -18.53 -11.68
CA ALA A 720 18.00 -19.63 -10.84
C ALA A 720 16.47 -19.65 -10.78
N GLN A 721 15.88 -20.85 -10.83
CA GLN A 721 14.43 -21.05 -10.77
C GLN A 721 14.13 -22.38 -10.06
N ALA A 722 13.06 -22.43 -9.28
CA ALA A 722 12.57 -23.69 -8.74
C ALA A 722 11.82 -24.49 -9.83
N LYS A 723 12.04 -25.80 -9.89
CA LYS A 723 11.33 -26.74 -10.77
C LYS A 723 10.98 -28.00 -10.00
N TRP A 724 9.85 -28.59 -10.36
CA TRP A 724 9.50 -29.93 -9.91
C TRP A 724 10.21 -30.95 -10.79
N ASN A 725 10.88 -31.93 -10.18
CA ASN A 725 11.48 -33.06 -10.89
C ASN A 725 10.42 -34.15 -11.17
N GLU A 726 10.81 -35.21 -11.89
CA GLU A 726 9.91 -36.33 -12.25
C GLU A 726 9.39 -37.10 -11.01
N MET A 727 10.04 -36.93 -9.86
CA MET A 727 9.68 -37.53 -8.57
C MET A 727 8.81 -36.60 -7.71
N SER A 728 8.37 -35.45 -8.26
CA SER A 728 7.60 -34.42 -7.53
C SER A 728 8.36 -33.79 -6.36
N GLU A 729 9.68 -33.73 -6.42
CA GLU A 729 10.51 -32.96 -5.47
C GLU A 729 10.89 -31.60 -6.09
N ARG A 730 10.97 -30.56 -5.25
CA ARG A 730 11.42 -29.22 -5.70
C ARG A 730 12.93 -29.16 -5.80
N GLU A 731 13.44 -28.92 -6.99
CA GLU A 731 14.85 -28.71 -7.30
C GLU A 731 15.10 -27.28 -7.77
N VAL A 732 16.28 -26.71 -7.49
CA VAL A 732 16.67 -25.40 -8.03
C VAL A 732 17.51 -25.58 -9.28
N GLN A 733 16.97 -25.17 -10.43
CA GLN A 733 17.70 -25.14 -11.68
C GLN A 733 18.40 -23.79 -11.88
N VAL A 734 19.73 -23.80 -11.98
CA VAL A 734 20.53 -22.65 -12.42
C VAL A 734 20.83 -22.79 -13.91
N SER A 735 20.36 -21.83 -14.70
CA SER A 735 20.69 -21.70 -16.10
C SER A 735 21.72 -20.59 -16.34
N VAL A 736 22.74 -20.89 -17.14
CA VAL A 736 23.75 -19.92 -17.59
C VAL A 736 23.60 -19.77 -19.09
N GLN A 737 23.35 -18.54 -19.52
CA GLN A 737 22.96 -18.24 -20.88
C GLN A 737 23.86 -17.15 -21.45
N LEU A 738 24.37 -17.38 -22.66
CA LEU A 738 25.07 -16.37 -23.43
C LEU A 738 24.05 -15.65 -24.31
N VAL A 739 24.03 -14.34 -24.20
CA VAL A 739 22.97 -13.51 -24.76
C VAL A 739 23.56 -12.32 -25.50
N ARG A 740 23.03 -12.03 -26.69
CA ARG A 740 23.41 -10.85 -27.48
C ARG A 740 22.66 -9.62 -26.99
N VAL A 741 23.38 -8.60 -26.54
CA VAL A 741 22.78 -7.32 -26.15
C VAL A 741 22.58 -6.49 -27.42
N PRO A 742 21.35 -6.12 -27.78
CA PRO A 742 21.10 -5.26 -28.94
C PRO A 742 21.77 -3.88 -28.73
N SER A 743 22.35 -3.31 -29.80
CA SER A 743 23.03 -2.02 -29.75
C SER A 743 22.04 -0.85 -29.63
N VAL A 744 21.41 -0.69 -28.47
CA VAL A 744 20.59 0.48 -28.16
C VAL A 744 20.95 0.92 -26.74
N GLY A 745 21.36 2.19 -26.61
CA GLY A 745 21.97 2.72 -25.40
C GLY A 745 21.13 2.54 -24.13
N GLY A 746 21.75 1.99 -23.09
CA GLY A 746 21.32 2.15 -21.70
C GLY A 746 20.28 1.17 -21.15
N ALA A 747 19.94 0.07 -21.82
CA ALA A 747 19.03 -0.95 -21.27
C ALA A 747 19.68 -1.73 -20.10
N ASP A 748 18.95 -1.91 -19.00
CA ASP A 748 19.38 -2.73 -17.86
C ASP A 748 19.40 -4.21 -18.28
N ILE A 749 20.62 -4.75 -18.36
CA ILE A 749 20.92 -6.09 -18.89
C ILE A 749 20.19 -7.18 -18.08
N SER A 750 19.84 -6.92 -16.82
CA SER A 750 19.10 -7.85 -15.95
C SER A 750 17.62 -8.05 -16.35
N SER A 751 17.01 -7.05 -16.98
CA SER A 751 15.59 -7.05 -17.42
C SER A 751 15.39 -7.55 -18.86
N LEU A 752 16.45 -8.01 -19.50
CA LEU A 752 16.42 -8.45 -20.88
C LEU A 752 15.47 -9.66 -21.04
N VAL A 753 14.44 -9.50 -21.87
CA VAL A 753 13.54 -10.59 -22.25
C VAL A 753 14.31 -11.54 -23.15
N LEU A 754 14.56 -12.76 -22.65
CA LEU A 754 15.27 -13.80 -23.39
C LEU A 754 14.36 -14.32 -24.50
N THR A 755 14.60 -13.85 -25.72
CA THR A 755 13.93 -14.34 -26.93
C THR A 755 14.87 -15.24 -27.73
N PRO A 756 14.36 -16.14 -28.58
CA PRO A 756 15.19 -16.99 -29.45
C PRO A 756 16.10 -16.22 -30.42
N GLY A 757 15.83 -14.93 -30.65
CA GLY A 757 16.68 -14.06 -31.48
C GLY A 757 17.89 -13.50 -30.73
N VAL A 758 17.87 -13.54 -29.40
CA VAL A 758 18.85 -12.90 -28.51
C VAL A 758 19.67 -13.95 -27.75
N LEU A 759 19.10 -15.13 -27.48
CA LEU A 759 19.80 -16.26 -26.88
C LEU A 759 20.78 -16.92 -27.87
N CYS A 760 22.04 -17.06 -27.47
CA CYS A 760 23.10 -17.64 -28.31
C CYS A 760 23.47 -19.06 -27.85
N SER A 761 23.60 -19.27 -26.55
CA SER A 761 23.75 -20.60 -25.95
C SER A 761 23.14 -20.63 -24.54
N SER A 762 22.79 -21.82 -24.07
CA SER A 762 22.16 -22.04 -22.77
C SER A 762 22.69 -23.32 -22.17
N TYR A 763 23.05 -23.27 -20.89
CA TYR A 763 23.47 -24.39 -20.08
C TYR A 763 22.61 -24.42 -18.82
N GLY A 764 22.24 -25.60 -18.34
CA GLY A 764 21.40 -25.76 -17.14
C GLY A 764 22.04 -26.73 -16.17
N PHE A 765 21.97 -26.42 -14.89
CA PHE A 765 22.47 -27.22 -13.78
C PHE A 765 21.38 -27.31 -12.72
N VAL A 766 21.33 -28.41 -11.99
CA VAL A 766 20.50 -28.55 -10.79
C VAL A 766 21.41 -28.37 -9.59
N LEU A 767 21.03 -27.46 -8.68
CA LEU A 767 21.68 -27.36 -7.39
C LEU A 767 21.16 -28.48 -6.49
N GLN A 768 22.08 -29.28 -5.97
CA GLN A 768 21.80 -30.36 -5.02
C GLN A 768 21.79 -29.84 -3.59
#